data_AF-A0A960EPZ2-F1
#
_entry.id   AF-A0A960EPZ2-F1
#
_cell.length_a   1.000
_cell.length_b   1.000
_cell.length_c   1.000
_cell.angle_alpha   90.00
_cell.angle_beta   90.00
_cell.angle_gamma   90.00
#
_symmetry.space_group_name_H-M   'P 1'
#
loop_
_entity.id
_entity.type
_entity.pdbx_description
1 polymer ?
#
loop_
_entity_poly.entity_id
_entity_poly.type
_entity_poly.pdbx_seq_one_letter_code
_entity_poly.pdbx_strand_id
1 'polypeptide(L)'
;MVGIEHVDRRVVRLVAVLAAFIVIGSVLVLPTLVSRADTGDVPMTAIAFVDLNADGEWQQGELRFTDLSVTVYDSSGGSVDGVLDAANDQFDIDTSSLDATGALVDEYRVEFHTVAAPYVFSAQGQSEDPDAIAQGGSSVQFAAPGATVYVAAHDPGAFCQDNPLLVTNCYVPGDQLTDENAARDVLVGLQYNWGNDSTNAPVDNNFDSWQVDENGTPNDPYHVSTAEEIGTTWGLAWNRGSNEIYVSSFLKMFTGFGPEGPNAIYRIPVDPYTGAPTGAPSLFARVGDSVGYDPSTGNYDKSFPATAGASGVDVCDDLHAQGTDLTEPVYNNLLWTNVAKCSLGDIDLSPDGSTLYVTSLKGRDVLSFDTATGTMTDKDTFQTSWVSDICPNHATDAWIFGTGVNDSGVLHIGGVCSGETDQNANQVWTFVYTLDPANDTWTRVFSTRLQDDYKWIYPWELSYDALRAKKASLVNASPGDRIFLQSWDLQLTDIEFFGNDLTLGFRTRSGDALGRSIPDPYIDDVLVTGNASGGDIMCAWWDEANAEYVRELDGQCGPGREYDRALFDPNVGPGKGHGREENEFYWGDGANSVNPGPFHEEPVFGGLSQVNTRPLAFTGLNPPDALGGTLTNTGGVGWANNIDGSTFKAYLLYQAAEEAGGSWASPFFGKANGLGDLEQLCVAAPMQVGNFVWFDLDGDGVQDPGELPVVGATVNLYSAAGSLLGTETTDSQGHYLFSSSGSDGLPGNADDLFAPGDELTIRMDNPSDFASGGVLFEWSLTLQNVDDGSAPTADDQDSDAATADSLALGSAFAETQVVAGDPGWNDHTLDFGYTQLTTPTTTTVAPTTTTTVAPTTTTVAPTTTTTVAPTTTTTVAPT
;
A
#
# COMPACT_ATOMS: atom_id res chain seq x y z
N MET A 1 52.81 1.80 41.02
CA MET A 1 52.03 1.92 42.27
C MET A 1 50.85 0.97 42.09
N VAL A 2 50.87 -0.22 42.73
CA VAL A 2 50.15 -0.54 43.98
C VAL A 2 48.64 -0.33 43.80
N GLY A 3 47.71 -1.26 43.97
CA GLY A 3 47.66 -2.67 44.43
C GLY A 3 46.26 -3.22 44.07
N ILE A 4 46.05 -4.52 43.84
CA ILE A 4 45.73 -5.56 44.85
C ILE A 4 44.43 -5.18 45.59
N GLU A 5 43.31 -5.90 45.51
CA GLU A 5 43.03 -7.26 46.02
C GLU A 5 41.64 -7.74 45.48
N HIS A 6 41.45 -8.89 44.81
CA HIS A 6 41.31 -10.29 45.30
C HIS A 6 39.95 -10.56 46.00
N VAL A 7 39.16 -11.61 45.70
CA VAL A 7 39.39 -13.07 45.85
C VAL A 7 38.20 -13.83 45.17
N ASP A 8 38.43 -14.71 44.17
CA ASP A 8 38.58 -16.20 44.20
C ASP A 8 37.20 -16.94 44.29
N ARG A 9 36.86 -17.93 43.44
CA ARG A 9 37.39 -19.31 43.48
C ARG A 9 37.00 -20.12 42.21
N ARG A 10 37.97 -20.62 41.42
CA ARG A 10 38.49 -22.03 41.36
C ARG A 10 37.56 -23.00 40.56
N VAL A 11 38.00 -23.88 39.63
CA VAL A 11 39.27 -24.64 39.54
C VAL A 11 39.39 -25.44 38.21
N VAL A 12 40.61 -25.44 37.61
CA VAL A 12 41.37 -26.51 36.87
C VAL A 12 40.91 -26.91 35.43
N ARG A 13 41.61 -26.54 34.33
CA ARG A 13 42.93 -26.99 33.75
C ARG A 13 42.90 -28.42 33.15
N LEU A 14 43.57 -28.82 32.06
CA LEU A 14 44.38 -28.24 30.96
C LEU A 14 44.91 -29.47 30.16
N VAL A 15 45.26 -29.31 28.87
CA VAL A 15 46.49 -29.80 28.17
C VAL A 15 46.22 -30.37 26.76
N ALA A 16 46.85 -29.70 25.79
CA ALA A 16 47.04 -30.06 24.38
C ALA A 16 48.26 -30.98 24.16
N VAL A 17 48.40 -31.57 22.96
CA VAL A 17 49.66 -31.63 22.14
C VAL A 17 49.42 -32.34 20.79
N LEU A 18 50.03 -31.75 19.74
CA LEU A 18 50.24 -32.16 18.34
C LEU A 18 50.74 -33.61 18.09
N ALA A 19 50.38 -34.19 16.93
CA ALA A 19 51.33 -34.68 15.90
C ALA A 19 50.60 -35.32 14.68
N ALA A 20 51.07 -34.97 13.47
CA ALA A 20 50.65 -35.55 12.19
C ALA A 20 51.39 -36.85 11.85
N PHE A 21 50.75 -37.81 11.18
CA PHE A 21 51.37 -38.73 10.21
C PHE A 21 50.31 -39.38 9.29
N ILE A 22 50.62 -39.36 7.98
CA ILE A 22 49.93 -40.03 6.88
C ILE A 22 50.16 -41.55 6.96
N VAL A 23 49.09 -42.36 6.85
CA VAL A 23 49.16 -43.77 6.46
C VAL A 23 48.03 -44.08 5.48
N ILE A 24 48.43 -44.49 4.27
CA ILE A 24 47.59 -45.11 3.25
C ILE A 24 47.12 -46.47 3.76
N GLY A 25 45.81 -46.69 3.83
CA GLY A 25 45.22 -47.97 4.20
C GLY A 25 43.81 -48.08 3.65
N SER A 26 43.64 -48.89 2.61
CA SER A 26 42.37 -49.28 2.02
C SER A 26 41.43 -49.82 3.09
N VAL A 27 40.34 -49.11 3.39
CA VAL A 27 39.25 -49.61 4.21
C VAL A 27 38.07 -49.89 3.29
N LEU A 28 37.73 -51.17 3.22
CA LEU A 28 36.45 -51.67 2.72
C LEU A 28 35.33 -50.93 3.47
N VAL A 29 34.61 -50.02 2.79
CA VAL A 29 33.35 -49.50 3.31
C VAL A 29 32.32 -50.62 3.12
N LEU A 30 32.13 -51.42 4.17
CA LEU A 30 30.87 -52.13 4.33
C LEU A 30 29.80 -51.05 4.54
N PRO A 31 28.68 -51.05 3.78
CA PRO A 31 27.59 -50.15 4.10
C PRO A 31 27.12 -50.53 5.50
N THR A 32 27.37 -49.66 6.47
CA THR A 32 26.59 -49.66 7.69
C THR A 32 25.16 -49.39 7.26
N LEU A 33 24.31 -50.41 7.34
CA LEU A 33 22.87 -50.23 7.43
C LEU A 33 22.62 -49.32 8.63
N VAL A 34 22.60 -48.02 8.38
CA VAL A 34 21.84 -47.09 9.21
C VAL A 34 20.41 -47.52 8.98
N SER A 35 19.76 -48.08 9.99
CA SER A 35 18.30 -48.09 10.01
C SER A 35 17.87 -46.63 10.03
N ARG A 36 17.55 -46.06 8.85
CA ARG A 36 16.79 -44.83 8.72
C ARG A 36 15.50 -45.08 9.51
N ALA A 37 15.25 -44.25 10.52
CA ALA A 37 14.02 -44.33 11.28
C ALA A 37 12.85 -44.21 10.30
N ASP A 38 11.76 -44.97 10.53
CA ASP A 38 10.46 -44.62 9.96
C ASP A 38 10.27 -43.11 10.15
N THR A 39 10.28 -42.35 9.06
CA THR A 39 9.71 -41.01 9.04
C THR A 39 8.21 -41.22 9.11
N GLY A 40 7.71 -41.52 10.31
CA GLY A 40 6.28 -41.64 10.51
C GLY A 40 5.62 -40.35 10.08
N ASP A 41 4.57 -40.47 9.26
CA ASP A 41 3.62 -39.45 8.80
C ASP A 41 3.75 -38.13 9.56
N VAL A 42 4.63 -37.24 9.10
CA VAL A 42 4.68 -35.86 9.58
C VAL A 42 3.79 -35.06 8.64
N PRO A 43 2.64 -34.55 9.10
CA PRO A 43 1.76 -33.76 8.25
C PRO A 43 2.51 -32.55 7.72
N MET A 44 2.28 -32.24 6.45
CA MET A 44 2.77 -31.00 5.84
C MET A 44 1.81 -29.86 6.16
N THR A 45 2.31 -28.63 6.08
CA THR A 45 1.51 -27.43 6.26
C THR A 45 1.74 -26.49 5.08
N ALA A 46 0.66 -25.93 4.53
CA ALA A 46 0.73 -24.85 3.56
C ALA A 46 0.15 -23.57 4.17
N ILE A 47 0.83 -22.46 3.97
CA ILE A 47 0.44 -21.15 4.48
C ILE A 47 0.44 -20.17 3.33
N ALA A 48 -0.68 -19.50 3.11
CA ALA A 48 -0.76 -18.42 2.14
C ALA A 48 -0.98 -17.08 2.84
N PHE A 49 -0.52 -16.02 2.20
CA PHE A 49 -0.62 -14.68 2.74
C PHE A 49 -0.86 -13.60 1.69
N VAL A 50 -1.47 -12.51 2.14
CA VAL A 50 -1.61 -11.27 1.38
C VAL A 50 -0.31 -10.48 1.53
N ASP A 51 0.47 -10.49 0.46
CA ASP A 51 1.70 -9.75 0.29
C ASP A 51 1.37 -8.32 -0.18
N LEU A 52 1.60 -7.34 0.68
CA LEU A 52 1.14 -5.96 0.42
C LEU A 52 2.18 -5.12 -0.34
N ASN A 53 3.46 -5.49 -0.27
CA ASN A 53 4.57 -4.82 -0.96
C ASN A 53 5.13 -5.65 -2.13
N ALA A 54 4.44 -6.73 -2.51
CA ALA A 54 4.73 -7.60 -3.63
C ALA A 54 6.18 -8.12 -3.66
N ASP A 55 6.79 -8.36 -2.48
CA ASP A 55 8.18 -8.82 -2.37
C ASP A 55 8.31 -10.34 -2.16
N GLY A 56 7.20 -11.03 -1.96
CA GLY A 56 7.13 -12.48 -1.73
C GLY A 56 7.59 -12.92 -0.35
N GLU A 57 7.90 -12.00 0.56
CA GLU A 57 8.37 -12.30 1.91
C GLU A 57 7.27 -12.01 2.94
N TRP A 58 6.93 -13.01 3.76
CA TRP A 58 5.97 -12.80 4.85
C TRP A 58 6.52 -11.81 5.89
N GLN A 59 5.80 -10.71 6.09
CA GLN A 59 6.15 -9.64 7.01
C GLN A 59 5.06 -9.42 8.07
N GLN A 60 5.43 -8.76 9.18
CA GLN A 60 4.46 -8.43 10.22
C GLN A 60 3.44 -7.41 9.70
N GLY A 61 2.15 -7.70 9.87
CA GLY A 61 1.04 -6.85 9.41
C GLY A 61 0.36 -7.39 8.15
N GLU A 62 1.00 -8.33 7.46
CA GLU A 62 0.38 -9.07 6.37
C GLU A 62 -0.63 -10.08 6.91
N LEU A 63 -1.69 -10.30 6.14
CA LEU A 63 -2.81 -11.13 6.54
C LEU A 63 -2.67 -12.53 5.95
N ARG A 64 -3.19 -13.52 6.68
CA ARG A 64 -3.33 -14.88 6.14
C ARG A 64 -4.33 -14.85 4.99
N PHE A 65 -3.99 -15.55 3.92
CA PHE A 65 -4.84 -15.72 2.75
C PHE A 65 -5.37 -17.14 2.74
N THR A 66 -6.70 -17.30 2.64
CA THR A 66 -7.35 -18.62 2.74
C THR A 66 -8.22 -18.95 1.53
N ASP A 67 -8.38 -18.03 0.58
CA ASP A 67 -9.20 -18.23 -0.63
C ASP A 67 -8.38 -18.82 -1.79
N LEU A 68 -7.83 -20.02 -1.53
CA LEU A 68 -7.18 -20.86 -2.53
C LEU A 68 -7.36 -22.34 -2.19
N SER A 69 -6.96 -23.22 -3.10
CA SER A 69 -6.84 -24.66 -2.84
C SER A 69 -5.41 -25.13 -2.99
N VAL A 70 -5.03 -26.14 -2.21
CA VAL A 70 -3.70 -26.75 -2.23
C VAL A 70 -3.82 -28.23 -2.52
N THR A 71 -3.06 -28.74 -3.48
CA THR A 71 -2.97 -30.18 -3.77
C THR A 71 -1.50 -30.62 -3.75
N VAL A 72 -1.24 -31.78 -3.15
CA VAL A 72 0.11 -32.35 -3.04
C VAL A 72 0.20 -33.66 -3.80
N TYR A 73 1.27 -33.82 -4.58
CA TYR A 73 1.52 -34.96 -5.45
C TYR A 73 2.80 -35.71 -5.06
N ASP A 74 2.76 -37.05 -5.16
CA ASP A 74 3.94 -37.90 -5.08
C ASP A 74 4.49 -38.27 -6.48
N SER A 75 5.72 -38.79 -6.52
CA SER A 75 6.40 -39.25 -7.75
C SER A 75 5.67 -40.34 -8.55
N SER A 76 4.54 -40.87 -8.07
CA SER A 76 3.71 -41.84 -8.79
C SER A 76 2.44 -41.23 -9.37
N GLY A 77 2.26 -39.91 -9.21
CA GLY A 77 1.05 -39.18 -9.58
C GLY A 77 -0.10 -39.37 -8.59
N GLY A 78 0.14 -39.94 -7.41
CA GLY A 78 -0.84 -39.96 -6.32
C GLY A 78 -0.99 -38.55 -5.73
N SER A 79 -2.21 -38.13 -5.40
CA SER A 79 -2.47 -36.79 -4.86
C SER A 79 -3.35 -36.77 -3.62
N VAL A 80 -3.18 -35.73 -2.81
CA VAL A 80 -4.03 -35.40 -1.65
C VAL A 80 -4.26 -33.90 -1.58
N ASP A 81 -5.48 -33.49 -1.25
CA ASP A 81 -5.83 -32.08 -1.08
C ASP A 81 -5.54 -31.63 0.36
N GLY A 82 -5.04 -30.40 0.50
CA GLY A 82 -4.92 -29.71 1.78
C GLY A 82 -6.30 -29.37 2.35
N VAL A 83 -6.43 -29.47 3.67
CA VAL A 83 -7.65 -29.10 4.39
C VAL A 83 -7.40 -27.83 5.18
N LEU A 84 -8.20 -26.79 4.91
CA LEU A 84 -8.12 -25.53 5.65
C LEU A 84 -8.44 -25.76 7.15
N ASP A 85 -7.46 -25.46 8.01
CA ASP A 85 -7.64 -25.28 9.45
C ASP A 85 -7.95 -23.80 9.75
N ALA A 86 -9.24 -23.48 9.78
CA ALA A 86 -9.74 -22.14 10.06
C ALA A 86 -9.44 -21.62 11.48
N ALA A 87 -8.84 -22.43 12.36
CA ALA A 87 -8.39 -21.95 13.68
C ALA A 87 -7.03 -21.25 13.62
N ASN A 88 -6.22 -21.57 12.62
CA ASN A 88 -4.85 -21.09 12.46
C ASN A 88 -4.58 -20.46 11.08
N ASP A 89 -5.60 -20.40 10.23
CA ASP A 89 -5.55 -19.90 8.85
C ASP A 89 -4.41 -20.51 8.03
N GLN A 90 -4.33 -21.84 8.05
CA GLN A 90 -3.36 -22.66 7.34
C GLN A 90 -4.02 -23.90 6.73
N PHE A 91 -3.35 -24.55 5.78
CA PHE A 91 -3.78 -25.81 5.19
C PHE A 91 -2.99 -26.97 5.79
N ASP A 92 -3.69 -27.88 6.46
CA ASP A 92 -3.11 -29.13 6.97
C ASP A 92 -3.19 -30.21 5.89
N ILE A 93 -2.07 -30.88 5.63
CA ILE A 93 -1.94 -31.87 4.55
C ILE A 93 -1.54 -33.23 5.15
N ASP A 94 -2.45 -34.20 5.04
CA ASP A 94 -2.21 -35.59 5.47
C ASP A 94 -1.63 -36.43 4.32
N THR A 95 -0.31 -36.50 4.26
CA THR A 95 0.41 -37.26 3.24
C THR A 95 0.42 -38.78 3.51
N SER A 96 -0.23 -39.29 4.57
CA SER A 96 -0.19 -40.73 4.91
C SER A 96 -0.84 -41.65 3.86
N SER A 97 -1.69 -41.07 3.00
CA SER A 97 -2.32 -41.76 1.87
C SER A 97 -1.47 -41.78 0.60
N LEU A 98 -0.49 -40.87 0.52
CA LEU A 98 0.60 -40.91 -0.45
C LEU A 98 1.61 -41.96 0.02
N ASP A 99 2.43 -42.51 -0.88
CA ASP A 99 3.37 -43.61 -0.55
C ASP A 99 2.72 -44.98 -0.20
N ALA A 100 1.64 -45.35 -0.88
CA ALA A 100 1.05 -46.69 -0.77
C ALA A 100 1.99 -47.84 -1.22
N THR A 101 3.19 -47.51 -1.75
CA THR A 101 4.18 -48.46 -2.26
C THR A 101 5.32 -48.75 -1.28
N GLY A 102 5.47 -47.96 -0.20
CA GLY A 102 6.57 -48.05 0.76
C GLY A 102 7.92 -47.61 0.18
N ALA A 103 7.89 -46.74 -0.82
CA ALA A 103 9.06 -46.09 -1.39
C ALA A 103 9.34 -44.82 -0.57
N LEU A 104 10.58 -44.65 -0.11
CA LEU A 104 10.94 -43.42 0.59
C LEU A 104 10.75 -42.23 -0.35
N VAL A 105 9.75 -41.40 -0.06
CA VAL A 105 9.54 -40.11 -0.73
C VAL A 105 10.54 -39.14 -0.11
N ASP A 106 11.48 -38.66 -0.92
CA ASP A 106 12.43 -37.65 -0.49
C ASP A 106 11.85 -36.22 -0.69
N GLU A 107 10.81 -36.07 -1.53
CA GLU A 107 10.20 -34.79 -1.89
C GLU A 107 8.76 -34.97 -2.46
N TYR A 108 7.88 -33.99 -2.25
CA TYR A 108 6.55 -33.87 -2.85
C TYR A 108 6.46 -32.60 -3.69
N ARG A 109 5.59 -32.60 -4.71
CA ARG A 109 5.18 -31.40 -5.44
C ARG A 109 3.93 -30.84 -4.78
N VAL A 110 3.95 -29.57 -4.43
CA VAL A 110 2.83 -28.83 -3.84
C VAL A 110 2.35 -27.81 -4.85
N GLU A 111 1.08 -27.88 -5.19
CA GLU A 111 0.43 -26.97 -6.13
C GLU A 111 -0.60 -26.11 -5.39
N PHE A 112 -0.52 -24.81 -5.60
CA PHE A 112 -1.48 -23.82 -5.15
C PHE A 112 -2.32 -23.39 -6.34
N HIS A 113 -3.64 -23.53 -6.24
CA HIS A 113 -4.53 -23.27 -7.37
C HIS A 113 -5.45 -22.10 -7.09
N THR A 114 -5.61 -21.26 -8.12
CA THR A 114 -6.61 -20.18 -8.25
C THR A 114 -6.67 -19.26 -7.04
N VAL A 115 -6.15 -18.04 -7.19
CA VAL A 115 -6.46 -16.94 -6.29
C VAL A 115 -7.68 -16.19 -6.83
N ALA A 116 -8.64 -15.87 -5.95
CA ALA A 116 -9.81 -15.11 -6.37
C ALA A 116 -9.42 -13.66 -6.66
N ALA A 117 -9.94 -13.10 -7.76
CA ALA A 117 -9.78 -11.67 -8.05
C ALA A 117 -10.26 -10.82 -6.85
N PRO A 118 -9.58 -9.72 -6.52
CA PRO A 118 -8.54 -9.04 -7.31
C PRO A 118 -7.12 -9.61 -7.17
N TYR A 119 -6.91 -10.63 -6.33
CA TYR A 119 -5.57 -11.15 -6.04
C TYR A 119 -4.95 -11.91 -7.21
N VAL A 120 -3.63 -11.80 -7.32
CA VAL A 120 -2.76 -12.62 -8.20
C VAL A 120 -1.62 -13.19 -7.36
N PHE A 121 -0.96 -14.26 -7.82
CA PHE A 121 0.25 -14.75 -7.13
C PHE A 121 1.32 -13.64 -7.11
N SER A 122 1.95 -13.47 -5.96
CA SER A 122 2.98 -12.45 -5.78
C SER A 122 4.32 -12.87 -6.37
N ALA A 123 5.29 -11.96 -6.36
CA ALA A 123 6.66 -12.27 -6.74
C ALA A 123 7.24 -13.35 -5.81
N GLN A 124 8.24 -14.10 -6.31
CA GLN A 124 8.96 -15.03 -5.43
C GLN A 124 9.95 -14.26 -4.55
N GLY A 125 9.87 -14.45 -3.23
CA GLY A 125 10.79 -13.86 -2.26
C GLY A 125 12.13 -14.58 -2.23
N GLN A 126 13.23 -13.86 -2.47
CA GLN A 126 14.60 -14.42 -2.51
C GLN A 126 15.32 -14.13 -1.18
N SER A 127 15.26 -15.04 -0.20
CA SER A 127 16.09 -14.93 1.02
C SER A 127 17.37 -15.77 0.93
N GLU A 128 18.51 -15.16 1.27
CA GLU A 128 19.81 -15.85 1.38
C GLU A 128 19.94 -16.68 2.69
N ASP A 129 18.95 -16.63 3.59
CA ASP A 129 18.96 -17.32 4.89
C ASP A 129 18.12 -18.61 4.86
N PRO A 130 18.73 -19.81 4.86
CA PRO A 130 18.01 -21.08 4.85
C PRO A 130 17.25 -21.39 6.14
N ASP A 131 17.43 -20.61 7.22
CA ASP A 131 16.68 -20.73 8.48
C ASP A 131 15.56 -19.66 8.61
N ALA A 132 15.40 -18.76 7.63
CA ALA A 132 14.30 -17.80 7.62
C ALA A 132 12.98 -18.53 7.31
N ILE A 133 12.04 -18.51 8.25
CA ILE A 133 10.65 -18.88 8.00
C ILE A 133 10.00 -17.71 7.25
N ALA A 134 10.12 -17.62 5.91
CA ALA A 134 9.32 -16.75 5.02
C ALA A 134 9.95 -16.65 3.61
N GLN A 135 9.75 -17.65 2.73
CA GLN A 135 9.91 -17.42 1.28
C GLN A 135 8.64 -17.86 0.60
N GLY A 136 7.95 -16.94 -0.07
CA GLY A 136 6.89 -17.28 -1.02
C GLY A 136 7.54 -17.84 -2.28
N GLY A 137 7.31 -19.12 -2.56
CA GLY A 137 7.62 -19.72 -3.87
C GLY A 137 6.51 -19.45 -4.89
N SER A 138 6.67 -19.94 -6.12
CA SER A 138 5.60 -19.95 -7.12
C SER A 138 4.40 -20.81 -6.70
N SER A 139 3.38 -20.85 -7.55
CA SER A 139 2.22 -21.73 -7.39
C SER A 139 2.59 -23.22 -7.41
N VAL A 140 3.76 -23.60 -7.94
CA VAL A 140 4.29 -24.97 -7.94
C VAL A 140 5.62 -25.03 -7.18
N GLN A 141 5.66 -25.81 -6.11
CA GLN A 141 6.82 -25.91 -5.23
C GLN A 141 7.18 -27.36 -4.92
N PHE A 142 8.44 -27.60 -4.58
CA PHE A 142 8.94 -28.91 -4.19
C PHE A 142 9.39 -28.90 -2.73
N ALA A 143 8.89 -29.84 -1.93
CA ALA A 143 9.11 -29.82 -0.49
C ALA A 143 9.26 -31.22 0.12
N ALA A 144 10.16 -31.33 1.10
CA ALA A 144 10.37 -32.57 1.83
C ALA A 144 9.14 -32.93 2.72
N PRO A 145 8.94 -34.22 3.06
CA PRO A 145 7.89 -34.62 3.98
C PRO A 145 7.94 -33.86 5.33
N GLY A 146 6.78 -33.35 5.77
CA GLY A 146 6.64 -32.59 7.01
C GLY A 146 7.10 -31.13 6.94
N ALA A 147 7.41 -30.61 5.75
CA ALA A 147 7.73 -29.20 5.56
C ALA A 147 6.52 -28.28 5.76
N THR A 148 6.80 -27.01 6.06
CA THR A 148 5.85 -25.91 5.92
C THR A 148 6.21 -25.13 4.67
N VAL A 149 5.28 -25.00 3.74
CA VAL A 149 5.45 -24.25 2.48
C VAL A 149 4.63 -22.97 2.51
N TYR A 150 5.14 -21.94 1.85
CA TYR A 150 4.52 -20.61 1.82
C TYR A 150 4.26 -20.17 0.39
N VAL A 151 3.11 -19.55 0.15
CA VAL A 151 2.80 -18.86 -1.11
C VAL A 151 2.25 -17.47 -0.82
N ALA A 152 2.65 -16.51 -1.65
CA ALA A 152 2.23 -15.13 -1.54
C ALA A 152 1.19 -14.81 -2.63
N ALA A 153 0.17 -14.05 -2.27
CA ALA A 153 -0.76 -13.43 -3.22
C ALA A 153 -0.83 -11.94 -2.93
N HIS A 154 -0.93 -11.09 -3.93
CA HIS A 154 -1.07 -9.65 -3.73
C HIS A 154 -2.23 -9.10 -4.54
N ASP A 155 -2.77 -7.97 -4.09
CA ASP A 155 -3.66 -7.13 -4.88
C ASP A 155 -2.83 -6.01 -5.52
N PRO A 156 -2.63 -6.00 -6.85
CA PRO A 156 -1.88 -4.95 -7.53
C PRO A 156 -2.44 -3.54 -7.30
N GLY A 157 -3.74 -3.41 -7.02
CA GLY A 157 -4.40 -2.14 -6.69
C GLY A 157 -4.07 -1.64 -5.29
N ALA A 158 -3.76 -2.53 -4.35
CA ALA A 158 -3.36 -2.20 -2.98
C ALA A 158 -1.85 -2.00 -2.81
N PHE A 159 -1.04 -2.41 -3.81
CA PHE A 159 0.42 -2.32 -3.72
C PHE A 159 0.91 -0.88 -3.44
N CYS A 160 1.93 -0.78 -2.60
CA CYS A 160 2.75 0.41 -2.44
C CYS A 160 4.18 0.00 -2.06
N GLN A 161 5.17 0.70 -2.61
CA GLN A 161 6.57 0.48 -2.26
C GLN A 161 6.87 0.88 -0.81
N ASP A 162 7.90 0.29 -0.21
CA ASP A 162 8.31 0.50 1.18
C ASP A 162 8.49 1.94 1.65
N ASN A 163 8.97 2.80 0.76
CA ASN A 163 9.26 4.20 1.03
C ASN A 163 8.75 5.06 -0.13
N PRO A 164 7.44 5.29 -0.21
CA PRO A 164 6.89 6.18 -1.22
C PRO A 164 7.26 7.64 -0.91
N LEU A 165 7.07 8.52 -1.89
CA LEU A 165 7.01 9.94 -1.62
C LEU A 165 5.67 10.29 -0.97
N LEU A 166 5.67 11.27 -0.08
CA LEU A 166 4.48 11.88 0.49
C LEU A 166 4.26 13.27 -0.12
N VAL A 167 3.02 13.71 -0.17
CA VAL A 167 2.61 15.07 -0.54
C VAL A 167 1.58 15.61 0.44
N THR A 168 1.65 16.90 0.77
CA THR A 168 0.69 17.59 1.67
C THR A 168 0.42 19.02 1.24
N ASN A 169 -0.77 19.53 1.53
CA ASN A 169 -1.10 20.94 1.31
C ASN A 169 -0.45 21.82 2.38
N CYS A 170 0.07 22.97 1.96
CA CYS A 170 0.58 24.03 2.82
C CYS A 170 -0.27 25.30 2.65
N TYR A 171 -0.58 25.99 3.74
CA TYR A 171 -1.37 27.22 3.67
C TYR A 171 -0.53 28.49 3.87
N VAL A 172 -0.72 29.44 2.96
CA VAL A 172 -0.11 30.78 3.02
C VAL A 172 -1.19 31.87 3.02
N PRO A 173 -1.08 32.93 3.84
CA PRO A 173 -2.08 33.98 3.92
C PRO A 173 -2.02 34.91 2.71
N GLY A 174 -3.16 35.52 2.37
CA GLY A 174 -3.30 36.52 1.31
C GLY A 174 -4.06 36.02 0.08
N ASP A 175 -4.17 36.90 -0.92
CA ASP A 175 -4.68 36.57 -2.24
C ASP A 175 -3.66 35.72 -3.01
N GLN A 176 -4.05 34.49 -3.32
CA GLN A 176 -3.17 33.52 -3.95
C GLN A 176 -2.82 33.88 -5.41
N LEU A 177 -3.57 34.81 -6.04
CA LEU A 177 -3.33 35.20 -7.43
C LEU A 177 -2.52 36.48 -7.60
N THR A 178 -2.52 37.37 -6.60
CA THR A 178 -1.96 38.72 -6.78
C THR A 178 -1.06 39.22 -5.64
N ASP A 179 -1.08 38.59 -4.46
CA ASP A 179 -0.25 39.02 -3.33
C ASP A 179 1.18 38.48 -3.41
N GLU A 180 2.02 38.96 -2.49
CA GLU A 180 3.44 38.56 -2.39
C GLU A 180 3.67 37.06 -2.09
N ASN A 181 2.63 36.36 -1.62
CA ASN A 181 2.69 34.92 -1.35
C ASN A 181 2.19 34.06 -2.53
N ALA A 182 1.76 34.65 -3.64
CA ALA A 182 1.26 33.93 -4.82
C ALA A 182 2.27 32.92 -5.41
N ALA A 183 3.58 33.22 -5.34
CA ALA A 183 4.63 32.35 -5.83
C ALA A 183 5.14 31.33 -4.78
N ARG A 184 4.50 31.21 -3.61
CA ARG A 184 4.90 30.25 -2.58
C ARG A 184 4.27 28.89 -2.81
N ASP A 185 4.96 27.85 -2.37
CA ASP A 185 4.44 26.49 -2.43
C ASP A 185 3.27 26.31 -1.47
N VAL A 186 2.21 25.72 -2.01
CA VAL A 186 1.00 25.32 -1.27
C VAL A 186 0.69 23.83 -1.46
N LEU A 187 1.48 23.15 -2.29
CA LEU A 187 1.58 21.70 -2.35
C LEU A 187 3.06 21.34 -2.36
N VAL A 188 3.48 20.63 -1.32
CA VAL A 188 4.87 20.24 -1.08
C VAL A 188 4.92 18.76 -0.79
N GLY A 189 6.05 18.13 -1.08
CA GLY A 189 6.25 16.74 -0.69
C GLY A 189 7.52 16.51 0.09
N LEU A 190 7.64 15.29 0.59
CA LEU A 190 8.75 14.79 1.40
C LEU A 190 8.86 13.27 1.21
N GLN A 191 9.99 12.67 1.62
CA GLN A 191 10.10 11.21 1.66
C GLN A 191 9.37 10.63 2.87
N TYR A 192 8.73 9.48 2.70
CA TYR A 192 8.18 8.71 3.82
C TYR A 192 9.28 8.24 4.79
N ASN A 193 10.31 7.56 4.26
CA ASN A 193 11.58 7.17 4.90
C ASN A 193 11.50 6.81 6.40
N TRP A 194 10.60 5.92 6.77
CA TRP A 194 10.31 5.59 8.17
C TRP A 194 11.46 4.87 8.89
N GLY A 195 12.27 4.09 8.16
CA GLY A 195 13.32 3.21 8.69
C GLY A 195 14.70 3.85 8.93
N ASN A 196 14.92 5.13 8.58
CA ASN A 196 16.19 5.79 8.83
C ASN A 196 16.33 6.19 10.31
N ASP A 197 16.81 5.25 11.13
CA ASP A 197 17.34 5.53 12.46
C ASP A 197 18.74 6.16 12.33
N SER A 198 18.81 7.48 12.43
CA SER A 198 19.98 8.09 13.07
C SER A 198 19.68 9.51 13.55
N THR A 199 19.57 9.65 14.87
CA THR A 199 20.23 10.71 15.64
C THR A 199 20.67 11.96 14.83
N ASN A 200 19.84 13.00 14.78
CA ASN A 200 20.10 14.31 14.14
C ASN A 200 19.94 14.41 12.61
N ALA A 201 18.80 14.03 12.01
CA ALA A 201 18.44 14.63 10.73
C ALA A 201 18.21 16.15 10.95
N PRO A 202 19.00 17.03 10.32
CA PRO A 202 18.95 18.46 10.59
C PRO A 202 17.64 19.02 10.06
N VAL A 203 16.99 19.82 10.91
CA VAL A 203 15.96 20.77 10.53
C VAL A 203 16.48 21.59 9.35
N ASP A 204 16.03 21.31 8.12
CA ASP A 204 16.22 22.26 7.03
C ASP A 204 15.17 23.36 7.22
N ASN A 205 15.62 24.50 7.74
CA ASN A 205 14.80 25.69 7.90
C ASN A 205 14.86 26.60 6.67
N ASN A 206 15.38 26.10 5.55
CA ASN A 206 15.67 26.87 4.36
C ASN A 206 14.86 26.36 3.16
N PHE A 207 13.66 26.90 3.00
CA PHE A 207 12.82 26.82 1.78
C PHE A 207 13.50 27.31 0.49
N ASP A 208 14.77 27.75 0.54
CA ASP A 208 15.51 28.37 -0.56
C ASP A 208 16.61 27.46 -1.16
N SER A 209 16.71 26.19 -0.77
CA SER A 209 17.66 25.22 -1.35
C SER A 209 17.03 23.93 -1.87
N TRP A 210 16.14 24.09 -2.85
CA TRP A 210 15.68 23.07 -3.79
C TRP A 210 16.87 22.45 -4.54
N GLN A 211 17.39 21.31 -4.09
CA GLN A 211 18.37 20.54 -4.84
C GLN A 211 17.95 19.07 -4.85
N VAL A 212 18.27 18.35 -5.91
CA VAL A 212 18.35 16.88 -5.87
C VAL A 212 19.72 16.54 -5.27
N ASP A 213 19.79 15.49 -4.44
CA ASP A 213 21.07 15.01 -3.97
C ASP A 213 21.88 14.38 -5.13
N GLU A 214 23.12 14.00 -4.84
CA GLU A 214 24.03 13.43 -5.85
C GLU A 214 23.57 12.07 -6.43
N ASN A 215 22.53 11.46 -5.85
CA ASN A 215 21.96 10.18 -6.25
C ASN A 215 20.61 10.34 -6.97
N GLY A 216 20.12 11.56 -7.18
CA GLY A 216 18.84 11.82 -7.84
C GLY A 216 17.64 11.77 -6.89
N THR A 217 17.86 11.66 -5.59
CA THR A 217 16.80 11.71 -4.58
C THR A 217 16.41 13.18 -4.32
N PRO A 218 15.11 13.54 -4.30
CA PRO A 218 14.67 14.90 -3.98
C PRO A 218 15.10 15.31 -2.56
N ASN A 219 15.62 16.53 -2.39
CA ASN A 219 15.72 17.10 -1.03
C ASN A 219 14.32 17.35 -0.49
N ASP A 220 14.11 16.97 0.77
CA ASP A 220 12.89 17.31 1.49
C ASP A 220 12.97 18.75 2.06
N PRO A 221 11.87 19.53 2.03
CA PRO A 221 10.68 19.30 1.21
C PRO A 221 10.93 19.60 -0.27
N TYR A 222 10.20 18.93 -1.17
CA TYR A 222 10.23 19.18 -2.63
C TYR A 222 8.97 19.92 -3.11
N HIS A 223 9.12 20.69 -4.19
CA HIS A 223 8.08 21.55 -4.77
C HIS A 223 7.13 20.72 -5.65
N VAL A 224 5.81 20.92 -5.49
CA VAL A 224 4.80 20.35 -6.39
C VAL A 224 3.95 21.44 -7.06
N SER A 225 3.44 22.41 -6.31
CA SER A 225 2.60 23.47 -6.87
C SER A 225 2.58 24.73 -6.00
N THR A 226 2.42 25.88 -6.65
CA THR A 226 2.35 27.19 -6.00
C THR A 226 0.92 27.69 -5.75
N ALA A 227 0.80 28.67 -4.87
CA ALA A 227 -0.43 29.39 -4.56
C ALA A 227 -1.13 29.94 -5.82
N GLU A 228 -0.40 30.53 -6.76
CA GLU A 228 -0.97 31.09 -7.98
C GLU A 228 -1.51 30.04 -8.96
N GLU A 229 -1.08 28.78 -8.82
CA GLU A 229 -1.49 27.69 -9.70
C GLU A 229 -2.75 26.97 -9.20
N ILE A 230 -2.89 26.76 -7.88
CA ILE A 230 -4.01 25.98 -7.30
C ILE A 230 -4.71 26.64 -6.10
N GLY A 231 -4.09 27.65 -5.49
CA GLY A 231 -4.57 28.33 -4.29
C GLY A 231 -4.78 27.40 -3.09
N THR A 232 -5.80 27.68 -2.28
CA THR A 232 -6.08 26.90 -1.07
C THR A 232 -6.77 25.58 -1.41
N THR A 233 -6.17 24.47 -1.00
CA THR A 233 -6.66 23.10 -1.26
C THR A 233 -6.63 22.25 0.01
N TRP A 234 -7.50 21.22 0.11
CA TRP A 234 -7.50 20.23 1.19
C TRP A 234 -7.23 18.83 0.64
N GLY A 235 -8.24 18.16 0.09
CA GLY A 235 -8.14 16.73 -0.17
C GLY A 235 -7.10 16.43 -1.24
N LEU A 236 -6.40 15.33 -1.07
CA LEU A 236 -5.38 14.80 -1.95
C LEU A 236 -5.77 13.38 -2.36
N ALA A 237 -5.62 13.05 -3.64
CA ALA A 237 -5.72 11.66 -4.08
C ALA A 237 -4.69 11.39 -5.18
N TRP A 238 -4.03 10.23 -5.10
CA TRP A 238 -2.99 9.85 -6.05
C TRP A 238 -3.45 8.78 -7.06
N ASN A 239 -3.38 9.10 -8.36
CA ASN A 239 -3.66 8.15 -9.43
C ASN A 239 -2.37 7.62 -10.07
N ARG A 240 -1.92 6.45 -9.58
CA ARG A 240 -0.72 5.75 -10.07
C ARG A 240 -0.77 5.34 -11.55
N GLY A 241 -1.95 5.18 -12.14
CA GLY A 241 -2.09 4.81 -13.56
C GLY A 241 -1.84 5.96 -14.53
N SER A 242 -2.15 7.19 -14.11
CA SER A 242 -1.95 8.42 -14.89
C SER A 242 -0.79 9.28 -14.41
N ASN A 243 -0.22 8.94 -13.25
CA ASN A 243 0.76 9.73 -12.51
C ASN A 243 0.28 11.16 -12.22
N GLU A 244 -0.99 11.30 -11.83
CA GLU A 244 -1.62 12.59 -11.51
C GLU A 244 -2.05 12.65 -10.03
N ILE A 245 -1.71 13.74 -9.36
CA ILE A 245 -2.28 14.11 -8.06
C ILE A 245 -3.55 14.91 -8.31
N TYR A 246 -4.66 14.49 -7.73
CA TYR A 246 -5.89 15.28 -7.65
C TYR A 246 -5.85 16.10 -6.37
N VAL A 247 -6.28 17.37 -6.44
CA VAL A 247 -6.39 18.24 -5.26
C VAL A 247 -7.70 19.02 -5.25
N SER A 248 -8.40 19.04 -4.10
CA SER A 248 -9.70 19.70 -3.96
C SER A 248 -9.58 21.10 -3.37
N SER A 249 -10.29 22.09 -3.93
CA SER A 249 -10.29 23.46 -3.40
C SER A 249 -11.00 23.57 -2.04
N PHE A 250 -10.38 24.29 -1.11
CA PHE A 250 -10.84 24.38 0.28
C PHE A 250 -10.99 25.82 0.77
N LEU A 251 -12.02 26.09 1.58
CA LEU A 251 -12.23 27.40 2.19
C LEU A 251 -11.56 27.46 3.57
N LYS A 252 -10.39 28.11 3.61
CA LYS A 252 -9.69 28.53 4.83
C LYS A 252 -9.76 30.04 4.98
N MET A 253 -9.86 30.54 6.22
CA MET A 253 -9.88 31.98 6.44
C MET A 253 -8.51 32.59 6.12
N PHE A 254 -8.51 33.81 5.57
CA PHE A 254 -7.31 34.59 5.22
C PHE A 254 -6.47 34.04 4.06
N THR A 255 -6.96 33.04 3.34
CA THR A 255 -6.36 32.53 2.10
C THR A 255 -7.33 32.70 0.94
N GLY A 256 -6.82 32.56 -0.28
CA GLY A 256 -7.62 32.65 -1.51
C GLY A 256 -7.76 31.35 -2.26
N PHE A 257 -8.71 31.31 -3.20
CA PHE A 257 -8.79 30.24 -4.17
C PHE A 257 -7.78 30.43 -5.30
N GLY A 258 -7.45 29.33 -5.98
CA GLY A 258 -6.62 29.37 -7.18
C GLY A 258 -7.35 29.96 -8.39
N PRO A 259 -6.75 29.88 -9.59
CA PRO A 259 -7.30 30.48 -10.82
C PRO A 259 -8.69 29.95 -11.18
N GLU A 260 -8.98 28.72 -10.76
CA GLU A 260 -10.25 28.08 -10.99
C GLU A 260 -11.25 28.37 -9.86
N GLY A 261 -10.94 29.14 -8.82
CA GLY A 261 -11.92 29.52 -7.80
C GLY A 261 -12.42 28.35 -6.94
N PRO A 262 -13.54 28.53 -6.21
CA PRO A 262 -14.12 27.50 -5.35
C PRO A 262 -14.71 26.35 -6.18
N ASN A 263 -14.88 25.20 -5.50
CA ASN A 263 -15.42 23.97 -6.06
C ASN A 263 -14.60 23.37 -7.22
N ALA A 264 -13.37 23.85 -7.42
CA ALA A 264 -12.43 23.28 -8.38
C ALA A 264 -11.75 22.05 -7.79
N ILE A 265 -11.55 21.05 -8.65
CA ILE A 265 -10.64 19.94 -8.47
C ILE A 265 -9.56 20.12 -9.52
N TYR A 266 -8.32 20.25 -9.09
CA TYR A 266 -7.17 20.32 -9.99
C TYR A 266 -6.56 18.93 -10.15
N ARG A 267 -5.86 18.73 -11.27
CA ARG A 267 -4.95 17.61 -11.47
C ARG A 267 -3.55 18.13 -11.76
N ILE A 268 -2.55 17.42 -11.24
CA ILE A 268 -1.15 17.82 -11.30
C ILE A 268 -0.35 16.58 -11.71
N PRO A 269 0.15 16.51 -12.95
CA PRO A 269 0.98 15.38 -13.36
C PRO A 269 2.38 15.51 -12.74
N VAL A 270 2.85 14.44 -12.11
CA VAL A 270 4.15 14.38 -11.42
C VAL A 270 4.90 13.10 -11.80
N ASP A 271 6.20 13.10 -11.55
CA ASP A 271 7.00 11.87 -11.55
C ASP A 271 6.97 11.26 -10.15
N PRO A 272 6.45 10.04 -9.94
CA PRO A 272 6.32 9.45 -8.60
C PRO A 272 7.67 9.11 -7.93
N TYR A 273 8.77 9.09 -8.68
CA TYR A 273 10.11 8.82 -8.13
C TYR A 273 10.80 10.08 -7.60
N THR A 274 10.53 11.21 -8.25
CA THR A 274 11.18 12.49 -7.93
C THR A 274 10.23 13.51 -7.32
N GLY A 275 8.92 13.26 -7.37
CA GLY A 275 7.87 14.19 -6.97
C GLY A 275 7.78 15.44 -7.85
N ALA A 276 8.63 15.54 -8.89
CA ALA A 276 8.74 16.71 -9.72
C ALA A 276 7.53 16.84 -10.66
N PRO A 277 6.92 18.03 -10.80
CA PRO A 277 5.87 18.26 -11.77
C PRO A 277 6.36 17.98 -13.20
N THR A 278 5.65 17.11 -13.92
CA THR A 278 5.93 16.81 -15.34
C THR A 278 5.10 17.70 -16.28
N GLY A 279 4.16 18.46 -15.73
CA GLY A 279 3.33 19.44 -16.42
C GLY A 279 2.71 20.45 -15.45
N ALA A 280 2.07 21.48 -16.00
CA ALA A 280 1.41 22.50 -15.18
C ALA A 280 0.08 21.98 -14.60
N PRO A 281 -0.29 22.40 -13.37
CA PRO A 281 -1.63 22.16 -12.83
C PRO A 281 -2.74 22.58 -13.78
N SER A 282 -3.81 21.79 -13.84
CA SER A 282 -4.96 22.09 -14.69
C SER A 282 -6.27 21.71 -14.02
N LEU A 283 -7.38 22.35 -14.43
CA LEU A 283 -8.71 21.96 -13.98
C LEU A 283 -9.01 20.53 -14.43
N PHE A 284 -9.28 19.64 -13.48
CA PHE A 284 -9.85 18.33 -13.74
C PHE A 284 -11.37 18.45 -13.86
N ALA A 285 -12.01 18.94 -12.79
CA ALA A 285 -13.46 19.08 -12.72
C ALA A 285 -13.86 20.27 -11.86
N ARG A 286 -15.08 20.75 -12.07
CA ARG A 286 -15.69 21.78 -11.23
C ARG A 286 -17.03 21.28 -10.73
N VAL A 287 -17.17 21.18 -9.42
CA VAL A 287 -18.44 20.87 -8.77
C VAL A 287 -19.33 22.11 -8.88
N GLY A 288 -20.49 21.99 -9.53
CA GLY A 288 -21.39 23.13 -9.70
C GLY A 288 -22.17 23.44 -8.42
N ASP A 289 -22.32 24.72 -8.06
CA ASP A 289 -23.18 25.16 -6.93
C ASP A 289 -24.69 24.88 -7.10
N SER A 290 -25.10 24.32 -8.25
CA SER A 290 -26.50 24.10 -8.63
C SER A 290 -27.11 22.77 -8.15
N VAL A 291 -26.52 22.08 -7.15
CA VAL A 291 -27.03 20.78 -6.66
C VAL A 291 -27.96 20.91 -5.44
N GLY A 292 -28.75 21.98 -5.36
CA GLY A 292 -29.86 22.07 -4.41
C GLY A 292 -31.06 21.24 -4.89
N TYR A 293 -31.34 20.13 -4.21
CA TYR A 293 -32.61 19.43 -4.36
C TYR A 293 -33.72 20.21 -3.65
N ASP A 294 -34.77 20.64 -4.37
CA ASP A 294 -36.00 21.18 -3.77
C ASP A 294 -37.02 20.05 -3.57
N PRO A 295 -37.21 19.55 -2.33
CA PRO A 295 -38.13 18.44 -2.04
C PRO A 295 -39.61 18.80 -2.24
N SER A 296 -39.95 20.08 -2.44
CA SER A 296 -41.34 20.52 -2.61
C SER A 296 -41.79 20.55 -4.07
N THR A 297 -40.84 20.60 -5.02
CA THR A 297 -41.14 20.72 -6.46
C THR A 297 -40.61 19.56 -7.29
N GLY A 298 -39.73 18.72 -6.74
CA GLY A 298 -39.22 17.52 -7.41
C GLY A 298 -38.42 17.82 -8.68
N ASN A 299 -37.85 19.03 -8.79
CA ASN A 299 -37.05 19.49 -9.91
C ASN A 299 -35.75 20.14 -9.42
N TYR A 300 -34.71 20.00 -10.25
CA TYR A 300 -33.40 20.62 -10.06
C TYR A 300 -33.45 22.05 -10.62
N ASP A 301 -33.41 23.05 -9.72
CA ASP A 301 -33.52 24.45 -10.10
C ASP A 301 -32.13 25.07 -10.28
N LYS A 302 -31.80 25.47 -11.51
CA LYS A 302 -30.60 26.27 -11.86
C LYS A 302 -30.69 27.72 -11.37
N SER A 303 -31.73 28.07 -10.63
CA SER A 303 -32.03 29.41 -10.19
C SER A 303 -32.66 29.43 -8.79
N PHE A 304 -31.92 28.97 -7.77
CA PHE A 304 -32.24 29.41 -6.41
C PHE A 304 -31.40 30.63 -6.02
N PRO A 305 -32.04 31.66 -5.43
CA PRO A 305 -31.41 32.94 -5.23
C PRO A 305 -30.37 32.78 -4.13
N ALA A 306 -29.18 33.34 -4.34
CA ALA A 306 -28.33 33.76 -3.26
C ALA A 306 -29.22 34.34 -2.16
N THR A 307 -29.24 33.72 -0.98
CA THR A 307 -29.65 34.46 0.21
C THR A 307 -28.50 35.40 0.49
N ALA A 308 -28.46 36.46 -0.31
CA ALA A 308 -27.65 37.61 -0.12
C ALA A 308 -27.62 37.91 1.39
N GLY A 309 -26.42 37.95 1.97
CA GLY A 309 -26.20 38.87 3.08
C GLY A 309 -26.70 40.26 2.66
N ALA A 310 -26.82 41.20 3.59
CA ALA A 310 -27.38 42.53 3.31
C ALA A 310 -26.74 43.29 2.11
N SER A 311 -25.65 42.77 1.54
CA SER A 311 -24.88 43.26 0.39
C SER A 311 -25.00 42.46 -0.94
N GLY A 312 -25.63 41.29 -1.02
CA GLY A 312 -25.75 40.55 -2.31
C GLY A 312 -24.66 39.53 -2.65
N VAL A 313 -23.75 39.20 -1.73
CA VAL A 313 -22.56 38.36 -1.96
C VAL A 313 -22.76 36.96 -1.34
N ASP A 314 -22.55 35.89 -2.13
CA ASP A 314 -22.41 34.52 -1.60
C ASP A 314 -20.95 34.33 -1.18
N VAL A 315 -20.74 33.91 0.07
CA VAL A 315 -19.41 33.75 0.69
C VAL A 315 -18.69 32.51 0.20
N CYS A 316 -19.45 31.58 -0.39
CA CYS A 316 -18.94 30.38 -1.03
C CYS A 316 -18.72 30.60 -2.53
N ASP A 317 -19.05 31.79 -3.04
CA ASP A 317 -18.59 32.32 -4.32
C ASP A 317 -17.30 33.10 -4.09
N ASP A 318 -16.41 33.10 -5.08
CA ASP A 318 -15.05 33.62 -4.93
C ASP A 318 -15.05 35.09 -4.47
N LEU A 319 -14.72 35.32 -3.19
CA LEU A 319 -14.64 36.65 -2.60
C LEU A 319 -13.42 37.43 -3.12
N HIS A 320 -12.50 36.82 -3.86
CA HIS A 320 -11.32 37.50 -4.41
C HIS A 320 -11.63 38.11 -5.79
N ALA A 321 -12.46 37.46 -6.61
CA ALA A 321 -12.91 37.95 -7.91
C ALA A 321 -13.64 39.32 -7.86
N GLN A 322 -14.03 39.79 -6.67
CA GLN A 322 -14.77 41.05 -6.48
C GLN A 322 -13.91 42.25 -6.06
N GLY A 323 -12.59 42.09 -5.91
CA GLY A 323 -11.68 43.18 -5.50
C GLY A 323 -11.98 43.72 -4.09
N THR A 324 -12.52 42.84 -3.24
CA THR A 324 -13.07 43.17 -1.93
C THR A 324 -12.00 43.18 -0.85
N ASP A 325 -12.00 44.25 -0.07
CA ASP A 325 -11.12 44.43 1.08
C ASP A 325 -11.55 43.49 2.21
N LEU A 326 -10.76 42.45 2.49
CA LEU A 326 -10.99 41.47 3.56
C LEU A 326 -10.95 42.09 4.97
N THR A 327 -10.58 43.36 5.11
CA THR A 327 -10.68 44.08 6.38
C THR A 327 -12.09 44.61 6.68
N GLU A 328 -13.02 44.53 5.72
CA GLU A 328 -14.40 45.00 5.90
C GLU A 328 -15.22 44.06 6.82
N PRO A 329 -15.79 44.57 7.94
CA PRO A 329 -16.43 43.75 8.99
C PRO A 329 -17.60 42.84 8.54
N VAL A 330 -18.23 43.13 7.40
CA VAL A 330 -19.39 42.37 6.88
C VAL A 330 -18.96 41.04 6.25
N TYR A 331 -17.78 40.96 5.64
CA TYR A 331 -17.28 39.73 5.00
C TYR A 331 -16.72 38.75 6.02
N ASN A 332 -16.19 39.26 7.12
CA ASN A 332 -15.55 38.41 8.12
C ASN A 332 -16.52 37.59 9.00
N ASN A 333 -17.71 38.12 9.29
CA ASN A 333 -18.75 37.33 9.98
C ASN A 333 -19.33 36.23 9.07
N LEU A 334 -19.39 36.50 7.76
CA LEU A 334 -19.84 35.55 6.74
C LEU A 334 -18.80 34.45 6.50
N LEU A 335 -17.51 34.80 6.46
CA LEU A 335 -16.41 33.82 6.34
C LEU A 335 -16.35 32.90 7.55
N TRP A 336 -16.41 33.46 8.77
CA TRP A 336 -16.39 32.66 10.00
C TRP A 336 -17.45 31.55 9.99
N THR A 337 -18.70 31.85 9.64
CA THR A 337 -19.78 30.86 9.61
C THR A 337 -19.58 29.76 8.54
N ASN A 338 -18.85 30.04 7.46
CA ASN A 338 -18.73 29.14 6.31
C ASN A 338 -17.36 28.43 6.17
N VAL A 339 -16.33 28.83 6.91
CA VAL A 339 -15.03 28.14 6.96
C VAL A 339 -15.23 26.65 7.22
N ALA A 340 -14.59 25.82 6.39
CA ALA A 340 -14.69 24.37 6.38
C ALA A 340 -16.14 23.81 6.29
N LYS A 341 -17.08 24.61 5.76
CA LYS A 341 -18.48 24.20 5.46
C LYS A 341 -18.88 24.54 4.01
N CYS A 342 -17.95 25.07 3.23
CA CYS A 342 -18.13 25.45 1.83
C CYS A 342 -16.92 25.04 1.00
N SER A 343 -17.10 24.98 -0.33
CA SER A 343 -16.18 24.31 -1.24
C SER A 343 -16.14 22.80 -0.99
N LEU A 344 -14.99 22.17 -1.20
CA LEU A 344 -14.79 20.74 -1.16
C LEU A 344 -14.04 20.34 0.11
N GLY A 345 -14.26 19.11 0.53
CA GLY A 345 -13.54 18.46 1.61
C GLY A 345 -12.55 17.46 1.04
N ASP A 346 -12.56 16.29 1.64
CA ASP A 346 -11.67 15.19 1.28
C ASP A 346 -11.97 14.58 -0.09
N ILE A 347 -10.99 13.91 -0.68
CA ILE A 347 -11.10 13.18 -1.95
C ILE A 347 -10.34 11.86 -1.90
N ASP A 348 -10.88 10.85 -2.58
CA ASP A 348 -10.26 9.52 -2.65
C ASP A 348 -10.46 8.89 -4.01
N LEU A 349 -9.63 7.90 -4.34
CA LEU A 349 -9.75 7.10 -5.55
C LEU A 349 -10.23 5.69 -5.24
N SER A 350 -10.99 5.12 -6.18
CA SER A 350 -11.16 3.67 -6.22
C SER A 350 -9.81 2.96 -6.41
N PRO A 351 -9.62 1.71 -5.95
CA PRO A 351 -8.34 1.00 -6.06
C PRO A 351 -7.82 0.87 -7.50
N ASP A 352 -8.72 0.80 -8.49
CA ASP A 352 -8.39 0.77 -9.92
C ASP A 352 -8.09 2.16 -10.53
N GLY A 353 -8.21 3.23 -9.75
CA GLY A 353 -8.03 4.61 -10.16
C GLY A 353 -9.07 5.13 -11.16
N SER A 354 -10.17 4.40 -11.41
CA SER A 354 -11.17 4.77 -12.42
C SER A 354 -12.18 5.81 -11.92
N THR A 355 -12.41 5.86 -10.60
CA THR A 355 -13.41 6.71 -9.95
C THR A 355 -12.78 7.58 -8.88
N LEU A 356 -12.95 8.90 -8.98
CA LEU A 356 -12.59 9.87 -7.95
C LEU A 356 -13.83 10.26 -7.14
N TYR A 357 -13.78 10.10 -5.84
CA TYR A 357 -14.79 10.54 -4.88
C TYR A 357 -14.40 11.90 -4.29
N VAL A 358 -15.38 12.76 -4.06
CA VAL A 358 -15.14 14.06 -3.43
C VAL A 358 -16.28 14.46 -2.52
N THR A 359 -15.93 14.93 -1.33
CA THR A 359 -16.92 15.51 -0.41
C THR A 359 -17.23 16.95 -0.78
N SER A 360 -18.52 17.24 -0.90
CA SER A 360 -19.05 18.61 -1.02
C SER A 360 -19.50 19.09 0.36
N LEU A 361 -18.74 20.02 0.95
CA LEU A 361 -19.01 20.47 2.33
C LEU A 361 -20.33 21.25 2.44
N LYS A 362 -20.68 22.02 1.39
CA LYS A 362 -21.93 22.78 1.32
C LYS A 362 -23.13 21.86 1.06
N GLY A 363 -22.97 20.90 0.15
CA GLY A 363 -24.01 19.94 -0.22
C GLY A 363 -24.24 18.86 0.84
N ARG A 364 -23.20 18.54 1.62
CA ARG A 364 -23.17 17.44 2.60
C ARG A 364 -23.45 16.11 1.93
N ASP A 365 -22.78 15.92 0.81
CA ASP A 365 -22.85 14.76 -0.05
C ASP A 365 -21.47 14.44 -0.62
N VAL A 366 -21.34 13.23 -1.18
CA VAL A 366 -20.16 12.79 -1.92
C VAL A 366 -20.55 12.68 -3.39
N LEU A 367 -19.61 13.04 -4.27
CA LEU A 367 -19.78 13.00 -5.72
C LEU A 367 -18.71 12.07 -6.30
N SER A 368 -19.04 11.33 -7.35
CA SER A 368 -18.11 10.47 -8.06
C SER A 368 -17.85 10.99 -9.48
N PHE A 369 -16.59 10.86 -9.91
CA PHE A 369 -16.11 11.30 -11.23
C PHE A 369 -15.32 10.20 -11.91
N ASP A 370 -15.56 9.98 -13.20
CA ASP A 370 -14.70 9.15 -14.05
C ASP A 370 -13.40 9.89 -14.33
N THR A 371 -12.27 9.31 -13.92
CA THR A 371 -10.94 9.94 -14.00
C THR A 371 -10.46 10.12 -15.43
N ALA A 372 -10.87 9.23 -16.35
CA ALA A 372 -10.48 9.32 -17.76
C ALA A 372 -11.13 10.51 -18.49
N THR A 373 -12.34 10.88 -18.09
CA THR A 373 -13.17 11.89 -18.77
C THR A 373 -13.35 13.18 -17.98
N GLY A 374 -13.10 13.16 -16.66
CA GLY A 374 -13.43 14.25 -15.74
C GLY A 374 -14.94 14.50 -15.63
N THR A 375 -15.76 13.53 -16.05
CA THR A 375 -17.21 13.67 -15.99
C THR A 375 -17.76 13.06 -14.71
N MET A 376 -18.68 13.78 -14.08
CA MET A 376 -19.41 13.26 -12.92
C MET A 376 -20.23 12.05 -13.39
N THR A 377 -19.94 10.88 -12.82
CA THR A 377 -20.55 9.60 -13.21
C THR A 377 -21.88 9.42 -12.50
N ASP A 378 -21.91 9.64 -11.20
CA ASP A 378 -23.12 9.62 -10.40
C ASP A 378 -23.06 10.66 -9.26
N LYS A 379 -24.24 11.01 -8.76
CA LYS A 379 -24.37 11.69 -7.48
C LYS A 379 -24.80 10.65 -6.47
N ASP A 380 -23.84 10.11 -5.73
CA ASP A 380 -24.13 9.29 -4.56
C ASP A 380 -24.59 10.24 -3.45
N THR A 381 -25.86 10.63 -3.57
CA THR A 381 -26.47 11.53 -2.59
C THR A 381 -26.56 10.74 -1.31
N PHE A 382 -25.57 10.93 -0.44
CA PHE A 382 -25.74 10.61 0.95
C PHE A 382 -27.04 11.28 1.40
N GLN A 383 -28.10 10.46 1.61
CA GLN A 383 -29.44 11.02 1.49
C GLN A 383 -29.64 12.08 2.56
N THR A 384 -30.00 13.29 2.16
CA THR A 384 -30.23 14.42 3.10
C THR A 384 -31.32 14.08 4.14
N SER A 385 -32.17 13.08 3.87
CA SER A 385 -33.13 12.50 4.82
C SER A 385 -32.48 11.72 5.97
N TRP A 386 -31.27 11.20 5.82
CA TRP A 386 -30.49 10.55 6.89
C TRP A 386 -29.69 11.53 7.74
N VAL A 387 -29.52 12.75 7.26
CA VAL A 387 -28.85 13.79 8.05
C VAL A 387 -29.64 14.06 9.35
N SER A 388 -30.95 13.84 9.35
CA SER A 388 -31.73 13.80 10.60
C SER A 388 -31.53 12.54 11.44
N ASP A 389 -31.08 11.41 10.90
CA ASP A 389 -30.71 10.24 11.68
C ASP A 389 -29.30 10.38 12.27
N ILE A 390 -28.39 11.06 11.55
CA ILE A 390 -27.06 11.47 12.02
C ILE A 390 -27.15 12.57 13.06
N CYS A 391 -28.00 13.57 12.86
CA CYS A 391 -28.21 14.66 13.82
C CYS A 391 -29.71 14.83 14.09
N PRO A 392 -30.29 14.03 15.02
CA PRO A 392 -31.72 14.01 15.33
C PRO A 392 -32.34 15.35 15.72
N ASN A 393 -31.53 16.25 16.29
CA ASN A 393 -32.03 17.55 16.75
C ASN A 393 -31.98 18.58 15.63
N HIS A 394 -30.87 18.63 14.89
CA HIS A 394 -30.64 19.57 13.80
C HIS A 394 -29.84 18.91 12.70
N ALA A 395 -30.49 18.54 11.59
CA ALA A 395 -29.80 18.01 10.42
C ALA A 395 -28.69 18.96 9.92
N THR A 396 -28.85 20.27 10.13
CA THR A 396 -27.84 21.27 9.79
C THR A 396 -26.52 21.15 10.57
N ASP A 397 -26.46 20.34 11.62
CA ASP A 397 -25.26 20.17 12.45
C ASP A 397 -24.35 19.04 11.97
N ALA A 398 -24.79 18.23 10.99
CA ALA A 398 -23.96 17.18 10.41
C ALA A 398 -22.92 17.78 9.46
N TRP A 399 -21.66 17.58 9.79
CA TRP A 399 -20.50 17.94 8.98
C TRP A 399 -19.92 16.65 8.40
N ILE A 400 -20.09 16.46 7.10
CA ILE A 400 -19.46 15.36 6.36
C ILE A 400 -18.20 15.93 5.73
N PHE A 401 -17.07 15.24 5.90
CA PHE A 401 -15.78 15.73 5.43
C PHE A 401 -14.92 14.56 4.94
N GLY A 402 -14.37 13.74 5.85
CA GLY A 402 -13.41 12.69 5.49
C GLY A 402 -14.01 11.62 4.57
N THR A 403 -13.20 11.14 3.64
CA THR A 403 -13.47 9.99 2.78
C THR A 403 -12.36 8.97 2.99
N GLY A 404 -12.55 7.76 2.46
CA GLY A 404 -11.53 6.72 2.43
C GLY A 404 -12.06 5.52 1.66
N VAL A 405 -11.25 4.89 0.81
CA VAL A 405 -11.64 3.70 0.06
C VAL A 405 -10.73 2.55 0.45
N ASN A 406 -11.30 1.47 0.96
CA ASN A 406 -10.49 0.29 1.31
C ASN A 406 -10.13 -0.54 0.06
N ASP A 407 -9.25 -1.51 0.22
CA ASP A 407 -8.76 -2.38 -0.87
C ASP A 407 -9.89 -3.14 -1.60
N SER A 408 -11.02 -3.38 -0.92
CA SER A 408 -12.21 -4.00 -1.52
C SER A 408 -13.03 -3.04 -2.39
N GLY A 409 -12.61 -1.78 -2.52
CA GLY A 409 -13.30 -0.72 -3.25
C GLY A 409 -14.53 -0.16 -2.52
N VAL A 410 -14.66 -0.40 -1.21
CA VAL A 410 -15.78 0.10 -0.42
C VAL A 410 -15.48 1.51 0.06
N LEU A 411 -16.25 2.47 -0.45
CA LEU A 411 -16.19 3.87 -0.02
C LEU A 411 -16.71 4.00 1.42
N HIS A 412 -15.89 4.60 2.27
CA HIS A 412 -16.20 5.08 3.60
C HIS A 412 -16.33 6.60 3.58
N ILE A 413 -17.32 7.13 4.30
CA ILE A 413 -17.47 8.57 4.51
C ILE A 413 -17.63 8.86 5.99
N GLY A 414 -16.92 9.88 6.45
CA GLY A 414 -16.81 10.27 7.84
C GLY A 414 -17.39 11.64 8.10
N GLY A 415 -17.85 11.84 9.33
CA GLY A 415 -18.27 13.15 9.76
C GLY A 415 -18.55 13.26 11.25
N VAL A 416 -18.90 14.48 11.65
CA VAL A 416 -19.25 14.82 13.03
C VAL A 416 -20.65 15.43 13.06
N CYS A 417 -21.48 14.95 13.98
CA CYS A 417 -22.63 15.72 14.41
C CYS A 417 -22.14 16.76 15.42
N SER A 418 -22.11 18.03 15.05
CA SER A 418 -21.45 19.08 15.84
C SER A 418 -22.25 19.56 17.05
N GLY A 419 -23.57 19.32 17.07
CA GLY A 419 -24.48 19.84 18.11
C GLY A 419 -24.44 21.38 18.23
N GLU A 420 -23.94 22.07 17.19
CA GLU A 420 -23.63 23.50 17.22
C GLU A 420 -24.88 24.38 17.37
N THR A 421 -26.03 23.94 16.83
CA THR A 421 -27.26 24.74 16.87
C THR A 421 -27.83 24.80 18.29
N ASP A 422 -27.80 23.68 19.01
CA ASP A 422 -28.28 23.58 20.40
C ASP A 422 -27.20 23.92 21.43
N GLN A 423 -25.93 24.02 21.02
CA GLN A 423 -24.77 24.24 21.88
C GLN A 423 -24.69 23.17 22.99
N ASN A 424 -24.97 21.91 22.63
CA ASN A 424 -25.08 20.81 23.59
C ASN A 424 -24.04 19.71 23.31
N ALA A 425 -23.09 19.60 24.23
CA ALA A 425 -21.93 18.76 24.07
C ALA A 425 -22.29 17.25 24.07
N ASN A 426 -23.44 16.89 24.67
CA ASN A 426 -23.97 15.52 24.64
C ASN A 426 -24.54 15.09 23.28
N GLN A 427 -24.64 16.02 22.32
CA GLN A 427 -25.07 15.75 20.95
C GLN A 427 -23.87 15.65 19.99
N VAL A 428 -22.63 15.73 20.50
CA VAL A 428 -21.42 15.63 19.69
C VAL A 428 -21.00 14.17 19.54
N TRP A 429 -21.02 13.67 18.31
CA TRP A 429 -20.55 12.33 17.98
C TRP A 429 -19.93 12.29 16.58
N THR A 430 -19.04 11.34 16.38
CA THR A 430 -18.51 11.00 15.06
C THR A 430 -19.24 9.78 14.49
N PHE A 431 -19.24 9.63 13.18
CA PHE A 431 -19.86 8.51 12.46
C PHE A 431 -19.07 8.18 11.20
N VAL A 432 -19.14 6.91 10.79
CA VAL A 432 -18.68 6.46 9.47
C VAL A 432 -19.78 5.63 8.81
N TYR A 433 -20.03 5.91 7.53
CA TYR A 433 -20.92 5.14 6.67
C TYR A 433 -20.15 4.51 5.52
N THR A 434 -20.57 3.33 5.10
CA THR A 434 -20.08 2.69 3.88
C THR A 434 -21.15 2.68 2.80
N LEU A 435 -20.75 2.79 1.54
CA LEU A 435 -21.59 2.58 0.37
C LEU A 435 -21.37 1.17 -0.18
N ASP A 436 -22.44 0.37 -0.28
CA ASP A 436 -22.43 -0.83 -1.12
C ASP A 436 -22.68 -0.43 -2.59
N PRO A 437 -21.66 -0.49 -3.47
CA PRO A 437 -21.80 -0.06 -4.86
C PRO A 437 -22.75 -0.96 -5.67
N ALA A 438 -23.00 -2.21 -5.24
CA ALA A 438 -23.89 -3.12 -5.95
C ALA A 438 -25.37 -2.78 -5.77
N ASN A 439 -25.73 -2.10 -4.66
CA ASN A 439 -27.12 -1.86 -4.27
C ASN A 439 -27.43 -0.40 -3.89
N ASP A 440 -26.47 0.52 -4.00
CA ASP A 440 -26.59 1.94 -3.61
C ASP A 440 -27.17 2.09 -2.19
N THR A 441 -26.68 1.24 -1.28
CA THR A 441 -27.18 1.17 0.10
C THR A 441 -26.09 1.65 1.05
N TRP A 442 -26.39 2.70 1.80
CA TRP A 442 -25.48 3.20 2.81
C TRP A 442 -25.76 2.56 4.17
N THR A 443 -24.68 2.13 4.83
CA THR A 443 -24.75 1.48 6.14
C THR A 443 -23.87 2.22 7.13
N ARG A 444 -24.40 2.57 8.31
CA ARG A 444 -23.57 3.10 9.39
C ARG A 444 -22.78 1.96 10.00
N VAL A 445 -21.47 2.00 9.86
CA VAL A 445 -20.55 0.97 10.35
C VAL A 445 -19.80 1.40 11.61
N PHE A 446 -19.82 2.70 11.92
CA PHE A 446 -19.20 3.25 13.12
C PHE A 446 -19.98 4.44 13.67
N SER A 447 -20.04 4.56 14.99
CA SER A 447 -20.39 5.82 15.65
C SER A 447 -19.97 5.82 17.12
N THR A 448 -19.41 6.93 17.59
CA THR A 448 -19.14 7.13 19.01
C THR A 448 -19.33 8.57 19.45
N ARG A 449 -19.64 8.75 20.74
CA ARG A 449 -19.65 10.06 21.37
C ARG A 449 -18.22 10.52 21.59
N LEU A 450 -17.86 11.63 20.95
CA LEU A 450 -16.54 12.20 21.11
C LEU A 450 -16.33 12.72 22.55
N GLN A 451 -17.38 13.12 23.28
CA GLN A 451 -17.26 13.55 24.68
C GLN A 451 -16.75 12.45 25.64
N ASP A 452 -16.90 11.17 25.27
CA ASP A 452 -16.44 10.07 26.12
C ASP A 452 -14.90 9.96 26.12
N ASP A 453 -14.26 10.44 25.05
CA ASP A 453 -12.81 10.46 24.85
C ASP A 453 -12.24 11.87 25.14
N TYR A 454 -12.82 12.91 24.54
CA TYR A 454 -12.35 14.29 24.68
C TYR A 454 -13.17 15.11 25.69
N LYS A 455 -12.59 15.34 26.88
CA LYS A 455 -13.28 16.05 27.99
C LYS A 455 -13.48 17.54 27.77
N TRP A 456 -12.77 18.13 26.81
CA TRP A 456 -12.87 19.55 26.48
C TRP A 456 -13.69 19.82 25.22
N ILE A 457 -14.41 18.81 24.69
CA ILE A 457 -15.36 19.05 23.60
C ILE A 457 -16.40 20.07 24.01
N TYR A 458 -16.47 21.04 23.13
CA TYR A 458 -17.15 22.27 23.34
C TYR A 458 -17.96 22.47 22.05
N PRO A 459 -19.28 22.23 22.07
CA PRO A 459 -20.18 22.34 20.90
C PRO A 459 -20.36 23.81 20.49
N TRP A 460 -19.48 24.70 20.96
CA TRP A 460 -19.60 26.11 20.70
C TRP A 460 -19.26 26.32 19.23
N GLU A 461 -20.29 26.60 18.43
CA GLU A 461 -20.15 27.76 17.58
C GLU A 461 -19.85 28.92 18.54
N LEU A 462 -18.59 29.31 18.67
CA LEU A 462 -18.33 30.69 19.05
C LEU A 462 -18.95 31.51 17.93
N SER A 463 -20.25 31.81 18.02
CA SER A 463 -20.79 32.93 17.28
C SER A 463 -19.83 34.08 17.58
N TYR A 464 -19.46 34.84 16.56
CA TYR A 464 -18.51 35.92 16.76
C TYR A 464 -18.96 36.87 17.90
N ASP A 465 -20.27 36.99 18.15
CA ASP A 465 -20.84 37.67 19.31
C ASP A 465 -20.49 37.03 20.67
N ALA A 466 -20.46 35.70 20.78
CA ALA A 466 -19.98 35.00 21.97
C ALA A 466 -18.46 35.18 22.17
N LEU A 467 -17.69 35.15 21.08
CA LEU A 467 -16.26 35.48 21.09
C LEU A 467 -16.03 36.91 21.57
N ARG A 468 -16.80 37.86 21.04
CA ARG A 468 -16.77 39.28 21.37
C ARG A 468 -17.23 39.55 22.80
N ALA A 469 -18.21 38.82 23.32
CA ALA A 469 -18.66 38.92 24.70
C ALA A 469 -17.59 38.40 25.68
N LYS A 470 -16.94 37.28 25.36
CA LYS A 470 -15.78 36.76 26.11
C LYS A 470 -14.62 37.75 26.05
N LYS A 471 -14.34 38.34 24.89
CA LYS A 471 -13.34 39.41 24.67
C LYS A 471 -13.66 40.70 25.43
N ALA A 472 -14.92 41.13 25.48
CA ALA A 472 -15.36 42.29 26.25
C ALA A 472 -15.20 42.09 27.77
N SER A 473 -15.16 40.83 28.23
CA SER A 473 -14.82 40.48 29.61
C SER A 473 -13.31 40.50 29.90
N LEU A 474 -12.45 40.52 28.87
CA LEU A 474 -11.00 40.73 28.94
C LEU A 474 -10.71 42.24 28.93
N VAL A 475 -11.12 42.94 29.99
CA VAL A 475 -11.28 44.41 30.07
C VAL A 475 -9.98 45.23 30.00
N ASN A 476 -8.82 44.66 29.64
CA ASN A 476 -7.52 45.34 29.70
C ASN A 476 -6.64 45.16 28.44
N ALA A 477 -7.19 44.71 27.30
CA ALA A 477 -6.39 44.49 26.11
C ALA A 477 -5.81 45.80 25.54
N SER A 478 -4.48 45.94 25.52
CA SER A 478 -3.75 47.03 24.89
C SER A 478 -3.49 46.73 23.40
N PRO A 479 -3.20 47.75 22.56
CA PRO A 479 -2.74 47.50 21.19
C PRO A 479 -1.54 46.55 21.14
N GLY A 480 -1.67 45.47 20.37
CA GLY A 480 -0.67 44.40 20.26
C GLY A 480 -0.87 43.21 21.23
N ASP A 481 -1.90 43.23 22.08
CA ASP A 481 -2.24 42.08 22.91
C ASP A 481 -2.76 40.92 22.05
N ARG A 482 -2.25 39.72 22.34
CA ARG A 482 -2.62 38.47 21.67
C ARG A 482 -3.76 37.78 22.42
N ILE A 483 -4.83 37.45 21.71
CA ILE A 483 -5.91 36.61 22.26
C ILE A 483 -5.69 35.21 21.73
N PHE A 484 -5.37 34.28 22.65
CA PHE A 484 -5.33 32.86 22.35
C PHE A 484 -6.72 32.26 22.45
N LEU A 485 -7.16 31.64 21.37
CA LEU A 485 -8.38 30.86 21.30
C LEU A 485 -7.98 29.42 21.00
N GLN A 486 -8.70 28.50 21.59
CA GLN A 486 -8.67 27.07 21.28
C GLN A 486 -10.12 26.63 21.49
N SER A 487 -10.75 26.11 20.45
CA SER A 487 -12.05 25.45 20.56
C SER A 487 -11.98 24.06 19.98
N TRP A 488 -12.76 23.17 20.57
CA TRP A 488 -12.82 21.75 20.24
C TRP A 488 -14.03 21.46 19.36
N ASP A 489 -14.18 22.27 18.30
CA ASP A 489 -15.13 22.09 17.22
C ASP A 489 -14.55 21.12 16.18
N LEU A 490 -14.50 19.85 16.56
CA LEU A 490 -13.84 18.79 15.80
C LEU A 490 -14.56 18.48 14.48
N GLN A 491 -13.74 18.18 13.49
CA GLN A 491 -14.11 17.65 12.18
C GLN A 491 -13.35 16.34 11.99
N LEU A 492 -14.03 15.29 11.54
CA LEU A 492 -13.39 14.07 11.03
C LEU A 492 -13.03 14.33 9.57
N THR A 493 -11.76 14.57 9.29
CA THR A 493 -11.33 15.12 7.99
C THR A 493 -10.67 14.14 7.07
N ASP A 494 -10.39 12.93 7.56
CA ASP A 494 -9.68 11.90 6.83
C ASP A 494 -9.93 10.51 7.45
N ILE A 495 -9.90 9.45 6.63
CA ILE A 495 -10.08 8.05 7.00
C ILE A 495 -9.04 7.19 6.28
N GLU A 496 -8.23 6.49 7.07
CA GLU A 496 -7.21 5.57 6.58
C GLU A 496 -7.40 4.15 7.11
N PHE A 497 -6.75 3.16 6.47
CA PHE A 497 -6.94 1.74 6.79
C PHE A 497 -5.61 1.04 7.16
N PHE A 498 -5.56 0.44 8.35
CA PHE A 498 -4.48 -0.48 8.71
C PHE A 498 -5.02 -1.91 8.76
N GLY A 499 -4.80 -2.66 7.69
CA GLY A 499 -5.53 -3.89 7.45
C GLY A 499 -7.03 -3.60 7.34
N ASN A 500 -7.85 -4.26 8.18
CA ASN A 500 -9.29 -4.04 8.19
C ASN A 500 -9.75 -2.91 9.12
N ASP A 501 -8.84 -2.26 9.86
CA ASP A 501 -9.22 -1.30 10.91
C ASP A 501 -9.18 0.14 10.40
N LEU A 502 -10.07 0.99 10.92
CA LEU A 502 -10.08 2.42 10.62
C LEU A 502 -9.09 3.16 11.49
N THR A 503 -8.39 4.10 10.87
CA THR A 503 -7.69 5.21 11.50
C THR A 503 -8.38 6.51 11.10
N LEU A 504 -8.75 7.33 12.07
CA LEU A 504 -9.64 8.48 11.87
C LEU A 504 -8.92 9.76 12.28
N GLY A 505 -8.78 10.70 11.34
CA GLY A 505 -8.06 11.95 11.53
C GLY A 505 -8.99 13.09 11.95
N PHE A 506 -8.75 13.67 13.12
CA PHE A 506 -9.51 14.80 13.63
C PHE A 506 -8.70 16.09 13.66
N ARG A 507 -9.38 17.18 13.33
CA ARG A 507 -8.88 18.56 13.50
C ARG A 507 -9.98 19.49 13.95
N THR A 508 -9.60 20.63 14.51
CA THR A 508 -10.55 21.68 14.90
C THR A 508 -10.81 22.67 13.77
N ARG A 509 -12.08 22.98 13.52
CA ARG A 509 -12.47 24.02 12.56
C ARG A 509 -11.97 25.41 12.97
N SER A 510 -11.80 25.68 14.26
CA SER A 510 -11.20 26.94 14.73
C SER A 510 -9.75 27.15 14.27
N GLY A 511 -9.00 26.07 14.00
CA GLY A 511 -7.71 26.15 13.32
C GLY A 511 -7.80 26.67 11.88
N ASP A 512 -8.94 26.50 11.21
CA ASP A 512 -9.19 27.05 9.86
C ASP A 512 -9.74 28.45 9.86
N ALA A 513 -10.39 28.84 10.94
CA ALA A 513 -10.98 30.16 11.10
C ALA A 513 -10.02 31.19 11.71
N LEU A 514 -8.87 30.76 12.22
CA LEU A 514 -7.91 31.61 12.93
C LEU A 514 -6.48 31.35 12.45
N GLY A 515 -5.57 32.22 12.86
CA GLY A 515 -4.15 32.09 12.53
C GLY A 515 -3.25 32.64 13.62
N ARG A 516 -1.94 32.46 13.44
CA ARG A 516 -0.93 33.13 14.25
C ARG A 516 -0.58 34.47 13.62
N SER A 517 -0.70 35.53 14.41
CA SER A 517 -0.25 36.87 13.99
C SER A 517 -1.09 37.52 12.87
N ILE A 518 -2.32 37.04 12.64
CA ILE A 518 -3.22 37.54 11.59
C ILE A 518 -4.17 38.63 12.16
N PRO A 519 -4.46 39.71 11.41
CA PRO A 519 -5.36 40.79 11.86
C PRO A 519 -6.75 40.29 12.30
N ASP A 520 -7.29 40.89 13.38
CA ASP A 520 -8.65 40.60 13.82
C ASP A 520 -9.68 41.06 12.78
N PRO A 521 -10.63 40.20 12.39
CA PRO A 521 -11.64 40.48 11.36
C PRO A 521 -12.59 41.68 11.59
N TYR A 522 -12.60 42.35 12.74
CA TYR A 522 -13.62 43.40 13.02
C TYR A 522 -13.05 44.71 13.57
N ILE A 523 -11.73 44.85 13.74
CA ILE A 523 -11.15 46.06 14.31
C ILE A 523 -9.94 46.50 13.50
N ASP A 524 -10.01 47.74 12.98
CA ASP A 524 -8.86 48.51 12.51
C ASP A 524 -7.72 48.44 13.56
N ASP A 525 -6.71 47.61 13.27
CA ASP A 525 -5.30 47.81 13.60
C ASP A 525 -4.82 47.54 15.06
N VAL A 526 -5.57 46.83 15.91
CA VAL A 526 -5.23 46.79 17.36
C VAL A 526 -5.10 45.39 18.00
N LEU A 527 -5.73 44.34 17.47
CA LEU A 527 -5.71 43.02 18.09
C LEU A 527 -5.36 41.93 17.09
N VAL A 528 -4.51 41.02 17.54
CA VAL A 528 -3.97 39.95 16.72
C VAL A 528 -4.30 38.62 17.37
N THR A 529 -4.89 37.72 16.60
CA THR A 529 -5.30 36.40 17.10
C THR A 529 -4.10 35.46 17.13
N GLY A 530 -4.09 34.57 18.12
CA GLY A 530 -3.27 33.38 18.13
C GLY A 530 -4.18 32.18 18.31
N ASN A 531 -3.95 31.13 17.53
CA ASN A 531 -4.66 29.87 17.70
C ASN A 531 -3.64 28.72 17.74
N ALA A 532 -3.95 27.71 18.53
CA ALA A 532 -3.36 26.39 18.40
C ALA A 532 -4.51 25.46 18.01
N SER A 533 -4.33 24.70 16.94
CA SER A 533 -5.28 23.66 16.60
C SER A 533 -5.34 22.63 17.71
N GLY A 534 -6.54 22.13 18.00
CA GLY A 534 -6.71 20.80 18.57
C GLY A 534 -7.02 19.82 17.44
N GLY A 535 -6.68 18.55 17.63
CA GLY A 535 -7.03 17.42 16.77
C GLY A 535 -7.13 16.14 17.58
N ASP A 536 -7.01 15.00 16.92
CA ASP A 536 -6.58 13.70 17.47
C ASP A 536 -6.52 12.65 16.33
N ILE A 537 -5.98 11.46 16.60
CA ILE A 537 -6.04 10.27 15.76
C ILE A 537 -6.73 9.15 16.55
N MET A 538 -7.85 8.65 16.06
CA MET A 538 -8.57 7.56 16.70
C MET A 538 -8.50 6.29 15.87
N CYS A 539 -8.22 5.16 16.54
CA CYS A 539 -8.35 3.84 15.95
C CYS A 539 -9.76 3.27 16.23
N ALA A 540 -10.36 2.64 15.22
CA ALA A 540 -11.58 1.85 15.37
C ALA A 540 -11.40 0.49 14.69
N TRP A 541 -11.34 -0.57 15.49
CA TRP A 541 -11.03 -1.90 14.97
C TRP A 541 -12.28 -2.61 14.43
N TRP A 542 -12.11 -3.46 13.43
CA TRP A 542 -13.17 -4.25 12.84
C TRP A 542 -13.52 -5.45 13.73
N ASP A 543 -14.78 -5.51 14.21
CA ASP A 543 -15.31 -6.69 14.89
C ASP A 543 -16.07 -7.58 13.90
N GLU A 544 -15.37 -8.58 13.35
CA GLU A 544 -15.93 -9.55 12.40
C GLU A 544 -17.20 -10.25 12.91
N ALA A 545 -17.31 -10.48 14.22
CA ALA A 545 -18.45 -11.21 14.78
C ALA A 545 -19.76 -10.39 14.71
N ASN A 546 -19.64 -9.06 14.73
CA ASN A 546 -20.78 -8.14 14.71
C ASN A 546 -20.88 -7.32 13.42
N ALA A 547 -19.87 -7.38 12.54
CA ALA A 547 -19.75 -6.60 11.32
C ALA A 547 -19.90 -5.09 11.59
N GLU A 548 -19.22 -4.61 12.63
CA GLU A 548 -19.17 -3.19 13.01
C GLU A 548 -17.76 -2.81 13.46
N TYR A 549 -17.43 -1.52 13.32
CA TYR A 549 -16.22 -0.98 13.91
C TYR A 549 -16.46 -0.63 15.38
N VAL A 550 -15.49 -0.97 16.21
CA VAL A 550 -15.51 -0.68 17.64
C VAL A 550 -14.40 0.30 17.95
N ARG A 551 -14.74 1.39 18.66
CA ARG A 551 -13.78 2.43 19.07
C ARG A 551 -12.71 1.84 19.98
N GLU A 552 -11.49 2.33 19.86
CA GLU A 552 -10.45 2.16 20.86
C GLU A 552 -10.94 2.43 22.30
N LEU A 553 -10.35 1.72 23.26
CA LEU A 553 -10.73 1.83 24.66
C LEU A 553 -9.54 1.59 25.59
N ASP A 554 -9.25 2.57 26.45
CA ASP A 554 -8.19 2.50 27.45
C ASP A 554 -6.81 2.17 26.84
N GLY A 555 -6.49 2.81 25.71
CA GLY A 555 -5.22 2.69 24.97
C GLY A 555 -5.06 1.38 24.21
N GLN A 556 -6.15 0.79 23.75
CA GLN A 556 -6.16 -0.46 22.99
C GLN A 556 -7.04 -0.32 21.75
N CYS A 557 -6.49 -0.73 20.61
CA CYS A 557 -7.24 -0.88 19.38
C CYS A 557 -7.43 -2.36 19.04
N GLY A 558 -8.46 -2.98 19.59
CA GLY A 558 -8.75 -4.40 19.36
C GLY A 558 -7.86 -5.37 20.15
N PRO A 559 -8.16 -6.68 20.07
CA PRO A 559 -7.40 -7.71 20.78
C PRO A 559 -5.98 -7.87 20.22
N GLY A 560 -4.96 -7.93 21.10
CA GLY A 560 -3.57 -8.21 20.72
C GLY A 560 -2.71 -6.99 20.38
N ARG A 561 -3.31 -5.83 20.11
CA ARG A 561 -2.61 -4.54 20.00
C ARG A 561 -2.69 -3.80 21.34
N GLU A 562 -1.90 -4.31 22.29
CA GLU A 562 -1.79 -3.72 23.62
C GLU A 562 -0.61 -2.74 23.69
N TYR A 563 -0.87 -1.55 24.25
CA TYR A 563 0.16 -0.67 24.79
C TYR A 563 1.12 -1.42 25.73
N ASP A 564 2.45 -1.38 25.49
CA ASP A 564 3.45 -1.99 26.39
C ASP A 564 3.57 -1.20 27.70
N ARG A 565 2.78 -1.64 28.69
CA ARG A 565 2.75 -1.10 30.05
C ARG A 565 4.08 -1.19 30.81
N ALA A 566 5.07 -1.95 30.34
CA ALA A 566 6.29 -2.25 31.09
C ALA A 566 7.44 -1.27 30.83
N LEU A 567 7.40 -0.50 29.74
CA LEU A 567 8.52 0.36 29.32
C LEU A 567 8.51 1.78 29.93
N PHE A 568 7.38 2.26 30.47
CA PHE A 568 7.29 3.60 31.07
C PHE A 568 6.47 3.66 32.38
N ASP A 569 6.58 4.81 33.06
CA ASP A 569 6.23 5.09 34.47
C ASP A 569 5.03 4.28 35.03
N PRO A 570 5.16 3.56 36.16
CA PRO A 570 4.05 2.85 36.83
C PRO A 570 2.89 3.75 37.30
N ASN A 571 2.95 5.05 37.03
CA ASN A 571 1.86 6.02 37.19
C ASN A 571 1.07 6.29 35.89
N VAL A 572 1.42 5.66 34.77
CA VAL A 572 0.69 5.73 33.48
C VAL A 572 -0.05 4.41 33.24
N GLY A 573 -1.33 4.48 32.92
CA GLY A 573 -2.18 3.32 32.58
C GLY A 573 -3.67 3.64 32.71
N PRO A 574 -4.58 2.67 32.46
CA PRO A 574 -6.02 2.91 32.47
C PRO A 574 -6.47 3.62 33.74
N GLY A 575 -7.00 4.83 33.58
CA GLY A 575 -7.44 5.69 34.69
C GLY A 575 -6.33 6.45 35.45
N LYS A 576 -5.10 6.50 34.94
CA LYS A 576 -3.97 7.27 35.49
C LYS A 576 -3.08 7.81 34.35
N GLY A 577 -3.36 9.02 33.89
CA GLY A 577 -2.57 9.71 32.85
C GLY A 577 -1.29 10.38 33.39
N HIS A 578 -0.29 10.51 32.53
CA HIS A 578 0.65 11.62 32.58
C HIS A 578 0.01 12.77 31.80
N GLY A 579 -0.18 13.92 32.45
CA GLY A 579 -1.17 14.89 31.96
C GLY A 579 -2.57 14.43 32.31
N ARG A 580 -3.52 15.34 32.39
CA ARG A 580 -4.89 14.95 32.66
C ARG A 580 -5.43 14.51 31.30
N GLU A 581 -5.81 13.24 31.14
CA GLU A 581 -7.09 12.84 30.48
C GLU A 581 -7.14 11.82 29.32
N GLU A 582 -6.08 11.19 28.83
CA GLU A 582 -6.22 10.41 27.56
C GLU A 582 -6.27 8.88 27.77
N ASN A 583 -7.26 8.25 27.13
CA ASN A 583 -7.52 6.81 27.06
C ASN A 583 -7.26 6.29 25.61
N GLU A 584 -6.47 7.04 24.83
CA GLU A 584 -6.29 6.87 23.40
C GLU A 584 -5.24 5.81 23.03
N PHE A 585 -5.43 5.18 21.88
CA PHE A 585 -4.46 4.23 21.34
C PHE A 585 -3.24 4.93 20.78
N TYR A 586 -3.40 5.89 19.87
CA TYR A 586 -2.27 6.68 19.36
C TYR A 586 -1.86 7.72 20.39
N TRP A 587 -0.59 7.70 20.80
CA TRP A 587 -0.12 8.47 21.96
C TRP A 587 1.27 9.08 21.77
N GLY A 588 1.57 10.07 22.61
CA GLY A 588 2.87 10.75 22.62
C GLY A 588 3.00 11.84 21.55
N ASP A 589 1.94 12.06 20.79
CA ASP A 589 1.72 13.23 19.96
C ASP A 589 1.72 14.53 20.80
N GLY A 590 1.27 14.51 22.06
CA GLY A 590 1.33 15.66 22.97
C GLY A 590 2.73 16.29 23.21
N ALA A 591 2.82 17.63 23.23
CA ALA A 591 4.08 18.37 23.34
C ALA A 591 4.57 18.55 24.80
N ASN A 592 4.93 17.48 25.52
CA ASN A 592 5.96 17.46 26.59
C ASN A 592 5.98 16.14 27.40
N SER A 593 6.97 15.27 27.18
CA SER A 593 7.30 14.19 28.13
C SER A 593 8.26 14.64 29.26
N VAL A 594 8.86 15.84 29.16
CA VAL A 594 9.98 16.25 30.04
C VAL A 594 9.68 17.47 30.93
N ASN A 595 8.62 18.24 30.66
CA ASN A 595 8.24 19.39 31.48
C ASN A 595 6.71 19.58 31.54
N PRO A 596 6.04 19.32 32.67
CA PRO A 596 4.57 19.27 32.78
C PRO A 596 3.93 20.67 32.83
N GLY A 597 4.21 21.49 31.82
CA GLY A 597 3.51 22.75 31.55
C GLY A 597 2.26 22.49 30.68
N PRO A 598 1.17 23.27 30.85
CA PRO A 598 -0.15 23.02 30.23
C PRO A 598 -0.22 23.44 28.75
N PHE A 599 0.80 23.19 27.94
CA PHE A 599 0.92 23.81 26.63
C PHE A 599 1.07 22.76 25.50
N HIS A 600 -0.02 22.58 24.75
CA HIS A 600 -0.20 21.80 23.51
C HIS A 600 -0.36 20.27 23.69
N GLU A 601 -1.55 19.89 24.16
CA GLU A 601 -2.14 18.54 24.06
C GLU A 601 -2.87 18.48 22.69
N GLU A 602 -2.89 17.32 22.01
CA GLU A 602 -3.64 17.07 20.75
C GLU A 602 -3.20 17.87 19.50
N PRO A 603 -1.95 17.74 19.02
CA PRO A 603 -1.41 18.60 17.97
C PRO A 603 -1.80 18.26 16.52
N VAL A 604 -2.65 17.26 16.31
CA VAL A 604 -2.93 16.71 14.98
C VAL A 604 -3.72 17.71 14.13
N PHE A 605 -3.37 17.81 12.85
CA PHE A 605 -4.05 18.64 11.85
C PHE A 605 -5.04 17.84 11.00
N GLY A 606 -5.19 16.54 11.26
CA GLY A 606 -6.29 15.72 10.74
C GLY A 606 -6.10 15.17 9.33
N GLY A 607 -4.92 15.36 8.72
CA GLY A 607 -4.49 14.60 7.54
C GLY A 607 -3.61 13.43 7.96
N LEU A 608 -3.84 12.28 7.37
CA LEU A 608 -3.26 10.96 7.64
C LEU A 608 -2.73 10.37 6.34
N SER A 609 -1.80 9.43 6.44
CA SER A 609 -1.34 8.64 5.30
C SER A 609 -0.90 7.28 5.81
N GLN A 610 -1.51 6.22 5.29
CA GLN A 610 -1.26 4.85 5.72
C GLN A 610 -0.66 4.01 4.58
N VAL A 611 0.65 3.75 4.68
CA VAL A 611 1.38 2.91 3.71
C VAL A 611 1.38 1.46 4.21
N ASN A 612 0.50 0.60 3.70
CA ASN A 612 0.51 -0.86 3.95
C ASN A 612 0.72 -1.21 5.45
N THR A 613 1.66 -2.11 5.75
CA THR A 613 2.06 -2.52 7.11
C THR A 613 2.93 -1.50 7.85
N ARG A 614 3.20 -0.35 7.24
CA ARG A 614 4.16 0.64 7.75
C ARG A 614 3.49 1.62 8.73
N PRO A 615 4.28 2.37 9.52
CA PRO A 615 3.75 3.33 10.48
C PRO A 615 2.80 4.38 9.88
N LEU A 616 1.74 4.74 10.60
CA LEU A 616 0.86 5.85 10.21
C LEU A 616 1.66 7.16 10.14
N ALA A 617 1.55 7.91 9.04
CA ALA A 617 2.01 9.29 8.95
C ALA A 617 0.84 10.25 9.19
N PHE A 618 1.08 11.40 9.82
CA PHE A 618 0.04 12.39 10.10
C PHE A 618 0.56 13.83 10.09
N THR A 619 -0.28 14.79 9.72
CA THR A 619 0.07 16.23 9.80
C THR A 619 -0.19 16.77 11.21
N GLY A 620 0.67 17.69 11.69
CA GLY A 620 0.48 18.26 13.03
C GLY A 620 1.38 19.45 13.38
N LEU A 621 1.03 20.16 14.46
CA LEU A 621 1.85 21.22 15.06
C LEU A 621 2.91 20.64 16.00
N ASN A 622 4.06 21.31 16.17
CA ASN A 622 5.15 20.79 17.00
C ASN A 622 5.43 19.28 16.77
N PRO A 623 5.71 18.84 15.52
CA PRO A 623 6.00 17.43 15.24
C PRO A 623 6.99 16.89 16.31
N PRO A 624 6.69 15.75 16.97
CA PRO A 624 7.10 15.45 18.35
C PRO A 624 8.57 15.76 18.66
N ASP A 625 8.78 16.32 19.86
CA ASP A 625 10.02 16.98 20.34
C ASP A 625 11.20 16.02 20.59
N ALA A 626 11.60 15.24 19.57
CA ALA A 626 12.85 14.49 19.51
C ALA A 626 14.10 15.40 19.65
N LEU A 627 13.91 16.73 19.66
CA LEU A 627 14.98 17.73 19.66
C LEU A 627 15.18 18.42 21.01
N GLY A 628 14.34 18.18 22.02
CA GLY A 628 14.45 18.87 23.33
C GLY A 628 14.52 20.40 23.20
N GLY A 629 13.82 20.95 22.19
CA GLY A 629 14.05 22.26 21.64
C GLY A 629 12.86 23.21 21.77
N THR A 630 13.13 24.48 22.06
CA THR A 630 12.13 25.55 22.23
C THR A 630 11.52 26.07 20.90
N LEU A 631 11.36 25.23 19.88
CA LEU A 631 10.78 25.67 18.60
C LEU A 631 9.28 25.95 18.78
N THR A 632 8.86 27.17 18.44
CA THR A 632 7.47 27.61 18.55
C THR A 632 6.90 27.95 17.17
N ASN A 633 5.58 27.80 17.03
CA ASN A 633 4.80 28.13 15.83
C ASN A 633 5.17 27.29 14.59
N THR A 634 5.24 25.98 14.76
CA THR A 634 5.67 25.02 13.75
C THR A 634 4.53 24.15 13.24
N GLY A 635 4.73 23.55 12.07
CA GLY A 635 3.91 22.46 11.52
C GLY A 635 4.77 21.50 10.70
N GLY A 636 4.35 20.24 10.64
CA GLY A 636 5.08 19.18 9.95
C GLY A 636 4.33 17.84 9.94
N VAL A 637 5.07 16.77 9.66
CA VAL A 637 4.55 15.39 9.59
C VAL A 637 5.12 14.57 10.75
N GLY A 638 4.29 13.80 11.45
CA GLY A 638 4.68 12.83 12.48
C GLY A 638 4.45 11.40 12.00
N TRP A 639 5.09 10.42 12.65
CA TRP A 639 4.84 9.00 12.44
C TRP A 639 4.52 8.29 13.76
N ALA A 640 3.49 7.45 13.73
CA ALA A 640 3.02 6.64 14.84
C ALA A 640 3.02 5.15 14.49
N ASN A 641 3.32 4.31 15.48
CA ASN A 641 3.35 2.86 15.33
C ASN A 641 1.92 2.29 15.43
N ASN A 642 1.50 1.50 14.44
CA ASN A 642 0.14 0.93 14.39
C ASN A 642 -0.08 -0.26 15.33
N ILE A 643 0.97 -0.74 16.01
CA ILE A 643 0.91 -1.86 16.96
C ILE A 643 0.71 -1.37 18.39
N ASP A 644 1.45 -0.34 18.81
CA ASP A 644 1.42 0.17 20.19
C ASP A 644 1.00 1.65 20.30
N GLY A 645 0.69 2.29 19.17
CA GLY A 645 0.24 3.66 19.06
C GLY A 645 1.32 4.72 19.30
N SER A 646 2.56 4.33 19.58
CA SER A 646 3.60 5.28 19.98
C SER A 646 4.07 6.15 18.80
N THR A 647 4.16 7.45 19.01
CA THR A 647 4.85 8.36 18.09
C THR A 647 6.36 8.27 18.27
N PHE A 648 7.10 8.13 17.17
CA PHE A 648 8.56 7.88 17.23
C PHE A 648 9.40 8.72 16.26
N LYS A 649 8.79 9.34 15.24
CA LYS A 649 9.49 10.17 14.26
C LYS A 649 8.66 11.40 13.91
N ALA A 650 9.34 12.47 13.53
CA ALA A 650 8.72 13.69 13.06
C ALA A 650 9.62 14.46 12.08
N TYR A 651 9.01 15.18 11.14
CA TYR A 651 9.65 16.03 10.16
C TYR A 651 9.03 17.44 10.23
N LEU A 652 9.85 18.48 10.30
CA LEU A 652 9.40 19.86 10.36
C LEU A 652 9.28 20.44 8.94
N LEU A 653 8.08 20.81 8.51
CA LEU A 653 7.88 21.47 7.21
C LEU A 653 8.05 22.98 7.30
N TYR A 654 7.49 23.62 8.33
CA TYR A 654 7.64 25.06 8.50
C TYR A 654 7.77 25.49 9.96
N GLN A 655 8.44 26.62 10.15
CA GLN A 655 8.38 27.40 11.38
C GLN A 655 7.97 28.84 11.06
N ALA A 656 6.85 29.28 11.61
CA ALA A 656 6.46 30.69 11.56
C ALA A 656 7.44 31.51 12.41
N ALA A 657 8.18 32.42 11.77
CA ALA A 657 9.23 33.22 12.41
C ALA A 657 8.67 34.09 13.56
N GLU A 658 9.37 34.12 14.70
CA GLU A 658 9.23 35.20 15.67
C GLU A 658 10.19 36.34 15.28
N GLU A 659 9.75 37.29 14.44
CA GLU A 659 10.59 38.46 14.20
C GLU A 659 10.78 39.27 15.49
N ALA A 660 12.05 39.49 15.84
CA ALA A 660 12.47 40.39 16.91
C ALA A 660 12.10 41.83 16.58
N GLY A 661 10.87 42.24 16.90
CA GLY A 661 10.39 43.58 16.60
C GLY A 661 8.88 43.74 16.47
N GLY A 662 8.10 42.64 16.49
CA GLY A 662 6.63 42.71 16.42
C GLY A 662 6.09 43.05 15.02
N SER A 663 6.86 42.78 13.96
CA SER A 663 6.34 42.81 12.59
C SER A 663 5.52 41.52 12.34
N TRP A 664 4.31 41.69 11.81
CA TRP A 664 3.26 40.67 11.70
C TRP A 664 3.41 39.72 10.49
N ALA A 665 4.62 39.56 9.96
CA ALA A 665 4.88 39.02 8.62
C ALA A 665 5.29 37.54 8.61
N SER A 666 4.55 36.66 9.30
CA SER A 666 4.71 35.21 9.08
C SER A 666 3.95 34.81 7.81
N PRO A 667 4.59 34.19 6.79
CA PRO A 667 3.89 33.67 5.62
C PRO A 667 3.15 32.35 5.89
N PHE A 668 3.06 31.92 7.16
CA PHE A 668 2.40 30.68 7.57
C PHE A 668 1.45 30.90 8.74
N PHE A 669 0.47 29.99 8.90
CA PHE A 669 -0.55 30.02 9.96
C PHE A 669 -0.04 29.60 11.36
N GLY A 670 1.25 29.27 11.49
CA GLY A 670 1.83 28.82 12.75
C GLY A 670 1.15 27.52 13.21
N LYS A 671 0.53 27.54 14.39
CA LYS A 671 -0.12 26.36 14.99
C LYS A 671 -1.58 26.17 14.59
N ALA A 672 -2.10 27.00 13.68
CA ALA A 672 -3.51 27.02 13.32
C ALA A 672 -3.73 26.33 11.97
N ASN A 673 -3.74 24.98 11.98
CA ASN A 673 -3.97 24.16 10.80
C ASN A 673 -3.20 24.68 9.58
N GLY A 674 -1.87 24.70 9.64
CA GLY A 674 -1.07 25.21 8.51
C GLY A 674 -0.80 24.17 7.43
N LEU A 675 -1.18 22.91 7.67
CA LEU A 675 -1.13 21.83 6.71
C LEU A 675 -2.53 21.23 6.49
N GLY A 676 -2.67 20.62 5.33
CA GLY A 676 -3.85 19.90 4.89
C GLY A 676 -3.74 18.40 5.08
N ASP A 677 -4.30 17.72 4.10
CA ASP A 677 -4.30 16.29 3.93
C ASP A 677 -2.88 15.76 3.60
N LEU A 678 -2.70 14.44 3.58
CA LEU A 678 -1.42 13.78 3.33
C LEU A 678 -1.63 12.55 2.44
N GLU A 679 -0.87 12.41 1.36
CA GLU A 679 -1.07 11.31 0.41
C GLU A 679 0.26 10.70 -0.02
N GLN A 680 0.26 9.38 -0.26
CA GLN A 680 1.41 8.61 -0.73
C GLN A 680 1.40 8.45 -2.25
N LEU A 681 2.54 8.76 -2.88
CA LEU A 681 2.75 8.57 -4.31
C LEU A 681 3.24 7.13 -4.59
N CYS A 682 2.35 6.16 -4.37
CA CYS A 682 2.63 4.75 -4.61
C CYS A 682 2.84 4.48 -6.11
N VAL A 683 3.88 3.74 -6.47
CA VAL A 683 4.13 3.35 -7.86
C VAL A 683 3.28 2.14 -8.23
N ALA A 684 3.21 1.81 -9.52
CA ALA A 684 2.52 0.60 -9.95
C ALA A 684 3.25 -0.66 -9.44
N ALA A 685 2.53 -1.75 -9.20
CA ALA A 685 3.13 -3.01 -8.74
C ALA A 685 4.14 -3.57 -9.78
N PRO A 686 5.30 -4.10 -9.33
CA PRO A 686 6.27 -4.74 -10.22
C PRO A 686 5.67 -6.00 -10.84
N MET A 687 6.23 -6.42 -11.97
CA MET A 687 5.87 -7.67 -12.66
C MET A 687 7.07 -8.60 -12.70
N GLN A 688 6.82 -9.90 -12.71
CA GLN A 688 7.86 -10.92 -12.78
C GLN A 688 7.54 -11.96 -13.85
N VAL A 689 8.57 -12.41 -14.59
CA VAL A 689 8.47 -13.53 -15.54
C VAL A 689 9.62 -14.52 -15.33
N GLY A 690 9.31 -15.81 -15.34
CA GLY A 690 10.30 -16.88 -15.26
C GLY A 690 9.68 -18.13 -14.68
N ASN A 691 10.50 -19.01 -14.08
CA ASN A 691 10.15 -19.91 -12.97
C ASN A 691 11.27 -20.92 -12.77
N PHE A 692 11.40 -21.97 -13.60
CA PHE A 692 12.22 -23.13 -13.29
C PHE A 692 12.80 -23.85 -14.53
N VAL A 693 13.97 -24.47 -14.32
CA VAL A 693 14.66 -25.31 -15.33
C VAL A 693 15.09 -26.62 -14.69
N TRP A 694 14.70 -27.76 -15.27
CA TRP A 694 14.98 -29.08 -14.70
C TRP A 694 15.41 -30.14 -15.71
N PHE A 695 15.98 -31.21 -15.16
CA PHE A 695 16.24 -32.44 -15.87
C PHE A 695 15.03 -33.36 -15.79
N ASP A 696 14.25 -33.36 -16.86
CA ASP A 696 13.14 -34.27 -17.10
C ASP A 696 13.70 -35.68 -17.41
N LEU A 697 13.66 -36.54 -16.40
CA LEU A 697 14.35 -37.83 -16.42
C LEU A 697 13.56 -38.91 -17.16
N ASP A 698 12.24 -38.78 -17.24
CA ASP A 698 11.38 -39.75 -17.90
C ASP A 698 10.85 -39.28 -19.27
N GLY A 699 11.04 -37.99 -19.57
CA GLY A 699 10.80 -37.34 -20.85
C GLY A 699 9.33 -37.01 -21.07
N ASP A 700 8.53 -36.87 -20.00
CA ASP A 700 7.10 -36.62 -20.09
C ASP A 700 6.72 -35.13 -20.13
N GLY A 701 7.68 -34.23 -19.89
CA GLY A 701 7.50 -32.78 -19.96
C GLY A 701 6.91 -32.13 -18.71
N VAL A 702 6.68 -32.88 -17.64
CA VAL A 702 6.10 -32.41 -16.37
C VAL A 702 7.19 -32.34 -15.30
N GLN A 703 7.12 -31.36 -14.40
CA GLN A 703 8.01 -31.27 -13.25
C GLN A 703 7.59 -32.29 -12.18
N ASP A 704 8.33 -33.38 -12.05
CA ASP A 704 7.97 -34.45 -11.11
C ASP A 704 8.82 -34.48 -9.83
N PRO A 705 8.24 -34.92 -8.68
CA PRO A 705 9.00 -35.07 -7.46
C PRO A 705 10.21 -36.00 -7.63
N GLY A 706 11.40 -35.51 -7.27
CA GLY A 706 12.66 -36.23 -7.42
C GLY A 706 13.41 -36.00 -8.74
N GLU A 707 12.89 -35.14 -9.61
CA GLU A 707 13.65 -34.60 -10.74
C GLU A 707 14.59 -33.49 -10.28
N LEU A 708 15.77 -33.40 -10.92
CA LEU A 708 16.82 -32.51 -10.45
C LEU A 708 16.76 -31.16 -11.16
N PRO A 709 16.97 -30.04 -10.45
CA PRO A 709 17.08 -28.73 -11.08
C PRO A 709 18.35 -28.60 -11.92
N VAL A 710 18.29 -27.80 -12.98
CA VAL A 710 19.45 -27.39 -13.77
C VAL A 710 20.07 -26.16 -13.11
N VAL A 711 21.14 -26.35 -12.35
CA VAL A 711 21.85 -25.26 -11.66
C VAL A 711 22.87 -24.60 -12.59
N GLY A 712 22.86 -23.27 -12.68
CA GLY A 712 23.88 -22.47 -13.39
C GLY A 712 23.69 -22.33 -14.89
N ALA A 713 22.49 -22.59 -15.43
CA ALA A 713 22.17 -22.36 -16.83
C ALA A 713 21.87 -20.89 -17.11
N THR A 714 22.30 -20.38 -18.27
CA THR A 714 22.08 -18.99 -18.66
C THR A 714 20.72 -18.84 -19.34
N VAL A 715 19.92 -17.89 -18.87
CA VAL A 715 18.61 -17.55 -19.44
C VAL A 715 18.63 -16.08 -19.88
N ASN A 716 18.13 -15.79 -21.08
CA ASN A 716 18.14 -14.46 -21.66
C ASN A 716 16.73 -13.99 -22.02
N LEU A 717 16.39 -12.77 -21.61
CA LEU A 717 15.12 -12.11 -21.93
C LEU A 717 15.30 -11.18 -23.14
N TYR A 718 14.43 -11.29 -24.13
CA TYR A 718 14.44 -10.48 -25.34
C TYR A 718 13.11 -9.76 -25.56
N SER A 719 13.19 -8.53 -26.07
CA SER A 719 12.03 -7.80 -26.62
C SER A 719 11.54 -8.41 -27.93
N ALA A 720 10.32 -8.03 -28.34
CA ALA A 720 9.74 -8.32 -29.66
C ALA A 720 10.69 -7.98 -30.85
N ALA A 721 11.53 -6.95 -30.69
CA ALA A 721 12.49 -6.53 -31.70
C ALA A 721 13.77 -7.41 -31.74
N GLY A 722 13.91 -8.37 -30.83
CA GLY A 722 15.07 -9.23 -30.67
C GLY A 722 16.25 -8.56 -29.94
N SER A 723 16.02 -7.45 -29.24
CA SER A 723 17.04 -6.83 -28.39
C SER A 723 17.08 -7.54 -27.04
N LEU A 724 18.28 -7.87 -26.55
CA LEU A 724 18.48 -8.44 -25.21
C LEU A 724 18.12 -7.38 -24.16
N LEU A 725 17.20 -7.74 -23.27
CA LEU A 725 16.72 -6.91 -22.16
C LEU A 725 17.45 -7.27 -20.87
N GLY A 726 17.56 -8.57 -20.57
CA GLY A 726 18.20 -9.07 -19.35
C GLY A 726 18.83 -10.45 -19.53
N THR A 727 19.71 -10.81 -18.61
CA THR A 727 20.36 -12.13 -18.53
C THR A 727 20.35 -12.59 -17.08
N GLU A 728 19.81 -13.78 -16.85
CA GLU A 728 19.83 -14.45 -15.55
C GLU A 728 20.61 -15.77 -15.61
N THR A 729 20.94 -16.28 -14.43
CA THR A 729 21.53 -17.62 -14.27
C THR A 729 20.69 -18.41 -13.29
N THR A 730 20.31 -19.64 -13.65
CA THR A 730 19.51 -20.47 -12.76
C THR A 730 20.23 -20.72 -11.44
N ASP A 731 19.51 -20.55 -10.34
CA ASP A 731 20.06 -20.63 -9.00
C ASP A 731 20.31 -22.08 -8.54
N SER A 732 20.60 -22.27 -7.25
CA SER A 732 20.85 -23.60 -6.68
C SER A 732 19.63 -24.54 -6.70
N GLN A 733 18.44 -23.97 -6.82
CA GLN A 733 17.17 -24.66 -6.96
C GLN A 733 16.71 -24.68 -8.42
N GLY A 734 17.47 -24.17 -9.39
CA GLY A 734 17.06 -24.17 -10.80
C GLY A 734 16.11 -23.05 -11.19
N HIS A 735 15.83 -22.11 -10.28
CA HIS A 735 14.94 -20.98 -10.55
C HIS A 735 15.64 -19.86 -11.30
N TYR A 736 14.87 -19.15 -12.13
CA TYR A 736 15.28 -17.91 -12.79
C TYR A 736 14.08 -16.97 -12.89
N LEU A 737 14.30 -15.68 -12.70
CA LEU A 737 13.22 -14.68 -12.68
C LEU A 737 13.73 -13.35 -13.23
N PHE A 738 12.95 -12.72 -14.11
CA PHE A 738 13.15 -11.35 -14.55
C PHE A 738 12.10 -10.46 -13.92
N SER A 739 12.53 -9.45 -13.16
CA SER A 739 11.64 -8.37 -12.69
C SER A 739 11.52 -7.28 -13.76
N SER A 740 10.34 -6.70 -13.91
CA SER A 740 10.13 -5.52 -14.77
C SER A 740 10.97 -4.33 -14.31
N SER A 741 11.23 -4.23 -13.01
CA SER A 741 11.88 -3.08 -12.37
C SER A 741 13.40 -3.02 -12.44
N GLY A 742 14.04 -3.89 -13.22
CA GLY A 742 15.49 -3.81 -13.44
C GLY A 742 16.31 -3.83 -12.15
N SER A 743 17.31 -2.96 -12.05
CA SER A 743 18.30 -2.97 -10.95
C SER A 743 17.94 -2.16 -9.71
N ASP A 744 16.94 -1.29 -9.78
CA ASP A 744 16.52 -0.45 -8.63
C ASP A 744 15.30 -0.99 -7.89
N GLY A 745 14.65 -2.02 -8.44
CA GLY A 745 13.56 -2.75 -7.80
C GLY A 745 12.20 -2.06 -7.91
N LEU A 746 12.08 -0.89 -8.53
CA LEU A 746 10.80 -0.19 -8.77
C LEU A 746 10.49 -0.01 -10.28
N PRO A 747 9.27 -0.32 -10.76
CA PRO A 747 8.93 -0.25 -12.20
C PRO A 747 8.76 1.20 -12.70
N GLY A 748 8.36 1.46 -13.93
CA GLY A 748 7.95 2.79 -14.41
C GLY A 748 9.09 3.79 -14.63
N ASN A 749 10.35 3.36 -14.68
CA ASN A 749 11.51 4.23 -14.88
C ASN A 749 12.36 3.82 -16.10
N ALA A 750 13.49 4.51 -16.33
CA ALA A 750 14.31 4.29 -17.52
C ALA A 750 15.13 2.98 -17.49
N ASP A 751 15.26 2.37 -16.31
CA ASP A 751 16.00 1.13 -16.06
C ASP A 751 15.09 -0.11 -16.09
N ASP A 752 13.79 0.07 -16.35
CA ASP A 752 12.82 -1.02 -16.54
C ASP A 752 13.28 -2.00 -17.64
N LEU A 753 13.14 -3.30 -17.37
CA LEU A 753 13.41 -4.34 -18.36
C LEU A 753 12.28 -4.46 -19.39
N PHE A 754 11.02 -4.33 -18.96
CA PHE A 754 9.82 -4.47 -19.79
C PHE A 754 8.61 -3.77 -19.14
N ALA A 755 7.61 -3.44 -19.97
CA ALA A 755 6.39 -2.75 -19.56
C ALA A 755 5.12 -3.56 -19.90
N PRO A 756 3.94 -3.20 -19.33
CA PRO A 756 2.68 -3.86 -19.65
C PRO A 756 2.40 -3.93 -21.16
N GLY A 757 2.00 -5.11 -21.63
CA GLY A 757 1.71 -5.39 -23.04
C GLY A 757 2.92 -5.64 -23.93
N ASP A 758 4.16 -5.62 -23.41
CA ASP A 758 5.34 -5.98 -24.18
C ASP A 758 5.33 -7.47 -24.55
N GLU A 759 5.63 -7.77 -25.81
CA GLU A 759 5.89 -9.15 -26.26
C GLU A 759 7.35 -9.51 -25.90
N LEU A 760 7.50 -10.54 -25.09
CA LEU A 760 8.76 -11.02 -24.54
C LEU A 760 9.10 -12.41 -25.09
N THR A 761 10.39 -12.68 -25.23
CA THR A 761 10.90 -14.02 -25.57
C THR A 761 12.03 -14.39 -24.63
N ILE A 762 11.86 -15.49 -23.90
CA ILE A 762 12.85 -16.04 -22.99
C ILE A 762 13.60 -17.16 -23.73
N ARG A 763 14.94 -17.14 -23.67
CA ARG A 763 15.79 -18.09 -24.41
C ARG A 763 16.89 -18.69 -23.57
N MET A 764 17.19 -19.95 -23.85
CA MET A 764 18.40 -20.63 -23.40
C MET A 764 19.39 -20.77 -24.57
N ASP A 765 20.02 -19.65 -24.93
CA ASP A 765 20.81 -19.51 -26.16
C ASP A 765 22.32 -19.28 -25.93
N ASN A 766 22.82 -19.44 -24.70
CA ASN A 766 24.25 -19.41 -24.40
C ASN A 766 24.96 -20.69 -24.90
N PRO A 767 25.84 -20.62 -25.93
CA PRO A 767 26.47 -21.81 -26.47
C PRO A 767 27.40 -22.55 -25.49
N SER A 768 27.83 -21.88 -24.42
CA SER A 768 28.72 -22.47 -23.41
C SER A 768 28.01 -23.54 -22.59
N ASP A 769 26.70 -23.39 -22.37
CA ASP A 769 25.91 -24.32 -21.57
C ASP A 769 25.76 -25.68 -22.26
N PHE A 770 25.78 -25.68 -23.60
CA PHE A 770 25.68 -26.88 -24.43
C PHE A 770 27.04 -27.44 -24.88
N ALA A 771 28.15 -26.76 -24.58
CA ALA A 771 29.50 -27.22 -24.91
C ALA A 771 29.98 -28.30 -23.92
N SER A 772 31.02 -29.05 -24.28
CA SER A 772 31.58 -30.06 -23.35
C SER A 772 32.01 -29.42 -22.03
N GLY A 773 31.40 -29.86 -20.93
CA GLY A 773 31.59 -29.30 -19.59
C GLY A 773 30.60 -28.20 -19.19
N GLY A 774 29.69 -27.81 -20.08
CA GLY A 774 28.52 -26.98 -19.78
C GLY A 774 27.40 -27.77 -19.10
N VAL A 775 26.46 -27.05 -18.49
CA VAL A 775 25.40 -27.61 -17.64
C VAL A 775 24.33 -28.38 -18.43
N LEU A 776 24.12 -28.05 -19.71
CA LEU A 776 23.16 -28.69 -20.63
C LEU A 776 23.85 -29.55 -21.69
N PHE A 777 25.11 -29.93 -21.48
CA PHE A 777 25.85 -30.81 -22.40
C PHE A 777 25.17 -32.19 -22.52
N GLU A 778 24.85 -32.62 -23.74
CA GLU A 778 24.15 -33.89 -24.07
C GLU A 778 22.66 -33.96 -23.65
N TRP A 779 22.08 -32.84 -23.20
CA TRP A 779 20.66 -32.72 -22.94
C TRP A 779 19.92 -32.10 -24.13
N SER A 780 18.63 -32.40 -24.28
CA SER A 780 17.76 -31.86 -25.32
C SER A 780 16.43 -31.48 -24.70
N LEU A 781 15.77 -30.47 -25.28
CA LEU A 781 14.48 -30.02 -24.79
C LEU A 781 13.46 -31.17 -24.78
N THR A 782 12.66 -31.23 -23.72
CA THR A 782 11.64 -32.25 -23.54
C THR A 782 10.36 -31.94 -24.34
N LEU A 783 9.28 -32.68 -24.06
CA LEU A 783 7.96 -32.41 -24.62
C LEU A 783 7.42 -31.08 -24.12
N GLN A 784 6.93 -30.27 -25.06
CA GLN A 784 6.34 -28.96 -24.80
C GLN A 784 4.84 -29.09 -24.47
N ASN A 785 4.34 -28.33 -23.48
CA ASN A 785 2.92 -28.15 -23.13
C ASN A 785 2.15 -29.47 -23.17
N VAL A 786 2.53 -30.40 -22.28
CA VAL A 786 2.01 -31.79 -22.26
C VAL A 786 0.64 -31.87 -21.61
N ASP A 787 0.19 -30.79 -21.00
CA ASP A 787 -1.14 -30.64 -20.47
C ASP A 787 -2.24 -30.54 -21.57
N ASP A 788 -3.47 -30.97 -21.26
CA ASP A 788 -4.62 -30.95 -22.19
C ASP A 788 -5.65 -29.85 -21.86
N GLY A 789 -5.26 -28.87 -21.04
CA GLY A 789 -6.11 -27.76 -20.59
C GLY A 789 -7.31 -28.20 -19.75
N SER A 790 -7.27 -29.39 -19.12
CA SER A 790 -8.38 -29.91 -18.30
C SER A 790 -8.25 -29.72 -16.78
N ALA A 791 -7.10 -29.26 -16.28
CA ALA A 791 -6.87 -28.90 -14.88
C ALA A 791 -6.72 -27.37 -14.70
N PRO A 792 -7.06 -26.79 -13.52
CA PRO A 792 -7.01 -25.34 -13.30
C PRO A 792 -5.60 -24.72 -13.30
N THR A 793 -4.54 -25.50 -13.10
CA THR A 793 -3.12 -25.08 -13.11
C THR A 793 -2.34 -25.74 -14.24
N ALA A 794 -3.02 -26.19 -15.30
CA ALA A 794 -2.42 -27.10 -16.27
C ALA A 794 -1.16 -26.53 -16.97
N ASP A 795 -0.98 -25.20 -17.01
CA ASP A 795 0.19 -24.48 -17.53
C ASP A 795 1.35 -24.34 -16.51
N ASP A 796 1.12 -24.52 -15.21
CA ASP A 796 2.07 -24.08 -14.17
C ASP A 796 3.23 -25.08 -13.89
N GLN A 797 3.17 -26.30 -14.43
CA GLN A 797 4.10 -27.38 -14.05
C GLN A 797 4.76 -28.12 -15.22
N ASP A 798 4.53 -27.70 -16.46
CA ASP A 798 5.10 -28.37 -17.63
C ASP A 798 6.05 -27.47 -18.40
N SER A 799 6.76 -28.05 -19.38
CA SER A 799 7.74 -27.30 -20.14
C SER A 799 7.05 -26.47 -21.23
N ASP A 800 7.11 -25.14 -21.15
CA ASP A 800 6.60 -24.26 -22.22
C ASP A 800 7.51 -24.14 -23.42
N ALA A 801 8.79 -24.44 -23.21
CA ALA A 801 9.77 -24.11 -24.21
C ALA A 801 9.59 -24.91 -25.50
N ALA A 802 9.68 -24.22 -26.64
CA ALA A 802 9.74 -24.79 -27.97
C ALA A 802 11.15 -24.69 -28.54
N THR A 803 11.48 -25.57 -29.50
CA THR A 803 12.65 -25.33 -30.36
C THR A 803 12.33 -24.24 -31.39
N ALA A 804 13.16 -23.20 -31.49
CA ALA A 804 12.97 -22.11 -32.46
C ALA A 804 12.98 -22.61 -33.93
N ASP A 805 11.80 -22.89 -34.53
CA ASP A 805 11.66 -23.55 -35.84
C ASP A 805 11.59 -22.57 -37.05
N SER A 806 12.18 -21.37 -36.99
CA SER A 806 12.05 -20.42 -38.12
C SER A 806 13.29 -19.67 -38.63
N LEU A 807 14.49 -19.86 -38.07
CA LEU A 807 15.71 -19.22 -38.61
C LEU A 807 16.85 -20.23 -38.87
N ALA A 808 16.85 -20.76 -40.09
CA ALA A 808 17.98 -21.32 -40.84
C ALA A 808 19.08 -22.12 -40.08
N LEU A 809 18.96 -23.46 -40.13
CA LEU A 809 20.03 -24.48 -40.16
C LEU A 809 21.31 -24.19 -39.32
N GLY A 810 21.32 -24.67 -38.06
CA GLY A 810 22.56 -24.98 -37.35
C GLY A 810 22.56 -24.88 -35.82
N SER A 811 21.55 -24.26 -35.21
CA SER A 811 21.53 -23.94 -33.77
C SER A 811 20.10 -23.65 -33.29
N ALA A 812 19.25 -24.67 -33.15
CA ALA A 812 17.95 -24.47 -32.49
C ALA A 812 18.19 -24.45 -30.98
N PHE A 813 17.92 -23.31 -30.33
CA PHE A 813 17.88 -23.16 -28.88
C PHE A 813 16.41 -23.21 -28.42
N ALA A 814 16.22 -23.48 -27.13
CA ALA A 814 14.91 -23.48 -26.49
C ALA A 814 14.44 -22.04 -26.26
N GLU A 815 13.17 -21.75 -26.58
CA GLU A 815 12.54 -20.46 -26.30
C GLU A 815 11.07 -20.60 -25.92
N THR A 816 10.60 -19.71 -25.05
CA THR A 816 9.17 -19.48 -24.78
C THR A 816 8.83 -18.00 -24.97
N GLN A 817 7.55 -17.69 -25.21
CA GLN A 817 7.07 -16.34 -25.48
C GLN A 817 5.90 -16.00 -24.58
N VAL A 818 5.89 -14.78 -24.08
CA VAL A 818 4.83 -14.29 -23.21
C VAL A 818 4.53 -12.82 -23.55
N VAL A 819 3.30 -12.38 -23.29
CA VAL A 819 2.94 -10.97 -23.33
C VAL A 819 2.79 -10.49 -21.91
N ALA A 820 3.58 -9.48 -21.52
CA ALA A 820 3.51 -8.92 -20.17
C ALA A 820 2.08 -8.43 -19.86
N GLY A 821 1.55 -8.83 -18.71
CA GLY A 821 0.21 -8.46 -18.25
C GLY A 821 0.13 -7.01 -17.74
N ASP A 822 -0.93 -6.73 -16.99
CA ASP A 822 -1.10 -5.46 -16.28
C ASP A 822 -0.12 -5.36 -15.09
N PRO A 823 0.15 -4.17 -14.51
CA PRO A 823 1.02 -4.05 -13.34
C PRO A 823 0.66 -5.03 -12.20
N GLY A 824 1.67 -5.58 -11.53
CA GLY A 824 1.50 -6.66 -10.55
C GLY A 824 1.35 -8.05 -11.17
N TRP A 825 1.27 -8.17 -12.49
CA TRP A 825 1.21 -9.48 -13.13
C TRP A 825 2.54 -10.24 -12.94
N ASN A 826 2.46 -11.42 -12.35
CA ASN A 826 3.57 -12.36 -12.21
C ASN A 826 3.22 -13.64 -12.95
N ASP A 827 4.11 -14.05 -13.84
CA ASP A 827 4.00 -15.29 -14.59
C ASP A 827 5.17 -16.20 -14.25
N HIS A 828 4.83 -17.20 -13.44
CA HIS A 828 5.73 -18.25 -13.01
C HIS A 828 5.41 -19.58 -13.69
N THR A 829 4.82 -19.57 -14.88
CA THR A 829 4.60 -20.80 -15.65
C THR A 829 5.77 -21.08 -16.58
N LEU A 830 6.58 -20.07 -16.91
CA LEU A 830 7.58 -20.10 -17.98
C LEU A 830 8.75 -21.07 -17.70
N ASP A 831 8.59 -22.30 -18.15
CA ASP A 831 9.37 -23.43 -17.65
C ASP A 831 10.13 -24.20 -18.76
N PHE A 832 11.31 -24.75 -18.41
CA PHE A 832 12.20 -25.44 -19.36
C PHE A 832 12.64 -26.84 -18.88
N GLY A 833 12.03 -27.88 -19.44
CA GLY A 833 12.42 -29.26 -19.19
C GLY A 833 13.45 -29.80 -20.18
N TYR A 834 14.48 -30.51 -19.68
CA TYR A 834 15.50 -31.14 -20.52
C TYR A 834 15.64 -32.63 -20.25
N THR A 835 15.61 -33.43 -21.32
CA THR A 835 15.77 -34.88 -21.27
C THR A 835 16.99 -35.38 -22.04
N GLN A 836 17.53 -36.53 -21.65
CA GLN A 836 18.58 -37.21 -22.42
C GLN A 836 17.94 -38.13 -23.46
N LEU A 837 18.25 -37.90 -24.73
CA LEU A 837 17.86 -38.82 -25.80
C LEU A 837 18.43 -40.22 -25.51
N THR A 838 17.56 -41.18 -25.17
CA THR A 838 17.97 -42.58 -25.04
C THR A 838 18.52 -43.04 -26.40
N THR A 839 19.83 -43.14 -26.50
CA THR A 839 20.45 -43.75 -27.68
C THR A 839 19.98 -45.21 -27.68
N PRO A 840 19.24 -45.69 -28.71
CA PRO A 840 18.85 -47.09 -28.73
C PRO A 840 20.14 -47.89 -28.78
N THR A 841 20.41 -48.62 -27.70
CA THR A 841 21.60 -49.47 -27.62
C THR A 841 21.41 -50.57 -28.66
N THR A 842 21.94 -50.35 -29.86
CA THR A 842 22.10 -51.41 -30.85
C THR A 842 23.13 -52.36 -30.26
N THR A 843 22.65 -53.37 -29.54
CA THR A 843 23.44 -54.54 -29.20
C THR A 843 23.84 -55.19 -30.51
N THR A 844 25.02 -54.86 -31.03
CA THR A 844 25.66 -55.66 -32.07
C THR A 844 25.97 -57.01 -31.47
N VAL A 845 25.05 -57.96 -31.61
CA VAL A 845 25.31 -59.38 -31.38
C VAL A 845 26.41 -59.78 -32.37
N ALA A 846 27.58 -60.09 -31.84
CA ALA A 846 28.67 -60.66 -32.62
C ALA A 846 28.17 -61.93 -33.34
N PRO A 847 28.44 -62.10 -34.65
CA PRO A 847 27.91 -63.23 -35.39
C PRO A 847 28.50 -64.55 -34.88
N THR A 848 27.63 -65.41 -34.36
CA THR A 848 27.95 -66.79 -33.99
C THR A 848 28.34 -67.57 -35.24
N THR A 849 29.58 -68.04 -35.31
CA THR A 849 30.05 -68.93 -36.36
C THR A 849 29.28 -70.25 -36.33
N THR A 850 28.35 -70.41 -37.27
CA THR A 850 27.61 -71.66 -37.46
C THR A 850 28.25 -72.44 -38.61
N THR A 851 28.89 -73.56 -38.30
CA THR A 851 29.39 -74.52 -39.30
C THR A 851 28.21 -75.17 -40.03
N THR A 852 28.11 -74.91 -41.32
CA THR A 852 27.17 -75.54 -42.27
C THR A 852 27.53 -77.00 -42.54
N VAL A 853 26.58 -77.91 -42.30
CA VAL A 853 26.54 -79.24 -42.93
C VAL A 853 25.59 -79.17 -44.14
N ALA A 854 26.04 -79.71 -45.27
CA ALA A 854 25.40 -79.60 -46.58
C ALA A 854 24.03 -80.32 -46.69
N PRO A 855 23.07 -79.81 -47.48
CA PRO A 855 21.79 -80.48 -47.71
C PRO A 855 21.82 -81.37 -48.97
N THR A 856 21.28 -82.58 -48.85
CA THR A 856 20.87 -83.42 -49.99
C THR A 856 19.45 -83.04 -50.45
N THR A 857 19.32 -82.91 -51.76
CA THR A 857 18.11 -82.59 -52.54
C THR A 857 17.01 -83.65 -52.41
N THR A 858 15.74 -83.22 -52.30
CA THR A 858 14.66 -83.77 -53.14
C THR A 858 13.46 -82.81 -53.24
N THR A 859 12.95 -82.73 -54.46
CA THR A 859 11.84 -81.95 -55.04
C THR A 859 10.45 -82.33 -54.52
N VAL A 860 9.47 -81.40 -54.59
CA VAL A 860 8.26 -81.43 -55.47
C VAL A 860 7.28 -80.29 -55.14
N ALA A 861 7.04 -79.44 -56.16
CA ALA A 861 5.82 -78.80 -56.73
C ALA A 861 4.61 -78.25 -55.90
N PRO A 862 3.83 -77.29 -56.50
CA PRO A 862 3.05 -76.25 -55.80
C PRO A 862 1.52 -76.29 -56.02
N THR A 863 0.75 -75.45 -55.29
CA THR A 863 -0.63 -75.03 -55.62
C THR A 863 -1.03 -73.73 -54.87
N THR A 864 -1.10 -72.57 -55.54
CA THR A 864 -2.28 -71.81 -56.05
C THR A 864 -3.06 -70.91 -55.05
N THR A 865 -2.79 -69.60 -55.18
CA THR A 865 -3.69 -68.41 -55.28
C THR A 865 -5.01 -68.29 -54.50
N THR A 866 -5.22 -67.12 -53.86
CA THR A 866 -6.27 -66.15 -54.25
C THR A 866 -6.07 -64.76 -53.60
N THR A 867 -6.27 -63.71 -54.41
CA THR A 867 -6.27 -62.27 -54.09
C THR A 867 -7.70 -61.76 -53.91
N VAL A 868 -7.93 -60.81 -53.00
CA VAL A 868 -9.14 -59.95 -52.96
C VAL A 868 -8.74 -58.50 -52.68
N ALA A 869 -9.38 -57.58 -53.40
CA ALA A 869 -9.17 -56.13 -53.47
C ALA A 869 -10.03 -55.34 -52.44
N PRO A 870 -9.81 -54.01 -52.26
CA PRO A 870 -10.42 -53.22 -51.19
C PRO A 870 -11.72 -52.50 -51.63
N THR A 871 -12.56 -52.13 -50.65
CA THR A 871 -13.79 -51.34 -50.85
C THR A 871 -13.79 -50.07 -50.01
N THR A 872 -14.11 -48.96 -50.66
CA THR A 872 -14.38 -47.60 -50.15
C THR A 872 -15.80 -47.45 -49.63
N THR A 873 -16.02 -46.56 -48.66
CA THR A 873 -17.37 -46.13 -48.21
C THR A 873 -17.43 -44.62 -48.00
N THR A 874 -18.50 -43.98 -48.48
CA THR A 874 -18.87 -42.58 -48.22
C THR A 874 -20.33 -42.49 -47.76
N THR A 875 -20.54 -41.75 -46.66
CA THR A 875 -21.66 -40.86 -46.27
C THR A 875 -23.11 -41.37 -46.17
N VAL A 876 -23.83 -40.95 -45.11
CA VAL A 876 -24.86 -39.87 -45.10
C VAL A 876 -25.51 -39.74 -43.69
N ALA A 877 -25.80 -38.49 -43.28
CA ALA A 877 -26.49 -38.03 -42.05
C ALA A 877 -28.01 -38.38 -42.02
N PRO A 878 -28.78 -38.12 -40.93
CA PRO A 878 -29.41 -36.79 -40.77
C PRO A 878 -29.78 -36.32 -39.34
N THR A 879 -30.20 -35.03 -39.31
CA THR A 879 -30.89 -34.18 -38.30
C THR A 879 -30.17 -33.75 -37.05
#